data_AF-A0AB35U5T8-F1
#
_entry.id   AF-A0AB35U5T8-F1
#
_cell.length_a   1.000
_cell.length_b   1.000
_cell.length_c   1.000
_cell.angle_alpha   90.00
_cell.angle_beta   90.00
_cell.angle_gamma   90.00
#
_symmetry.space_group_name_H-M   'P 1'
#
loop_
_entity.id
_entity.type
_entity.pdbx_description
1 polymer ?
#
loop_
_entity_poly.entity_id
_entity_poly.type
_entity_poly.pdbx_seq_one_letter_code
_entity_poly.pdbx_strand_id
1 'polypeptide(L)'
;MHKPLLLGVFIGAAIWQLDKQPALIETRLLTDTKPAANVRLLVSQQKDFTEESVCITDDSGTFQVPAGSFIRLEKPLTGYYDLAEPVEMTQKKEITLQPIQVSVSLEDATETNAVTDPVFILQDDEKETELLVKDGTLEIGSLILPDHSYTLRQKEKIPNVSAFPDTEIYMDSRHPEKKEITHRYEDTAVIEVPQIPGLSVSFFADEKGEHPIDTDSGLAKGTWYYRRSIDDPSYYQDDTLHAITVDPSRHETVRLEIPLEKPVLSISVDSGQYHLWLENEQKEKVAEWDSDEQIHDIPVRRDSTYTLYSSPLSDCYAIDPIEVSVPLHKEKDLHLAMAGKPFSFAVSVRNQTTRQLLDKCEIRVENLSQHSETILPATPRVFLSGLKEHDLLRLTPVNLPSGYVSAGSTEIKAEKLESFDVMLDVIPYVLTDFQLPQSAGYELFADKECTLSAFDVLRHPLMGWENLMLKDGTYYLKQTDCGLDQYPDQEIHPIVIDSQKTSARTIAIAAQPVIVSLAVKDSDSDVHEAQVQLLDENGDIVFEGAPGQIQLQRGRVYSLQLKTLPAGYTGGRAIRFRMPLQKPETDIEPVLKLQSFASVSLKMEAAPGGAAVALCTRKNLSSMAKDIHGQYARGRTDDNGMIHFEMPQGTYYVMMEQPGRYHYRTKKTVSVEAQAKQTVQVFLQLQQASLQVERVDEQGRHVSGAEMALLDLAGNQLVSWTSSEQADRIGMGIVSPGESYQIAELSAPDGYQQYTKPVLYTVPIDEPEQEETITIQTKLQTGKQEKQKQAEPVKDMEQIVKEQKQNKGIMAAAALAGVTGILFVCKKFH
;
A
#
# COMPACT_ATOMS: atom_id res chain seq x y z
N MET A 1 16.57 -178.39 59.50
CA MET A 1 15.66 -179.54 59.28
C MET A 1 14.85 -179.21 58.04
N HIS A 2 14.62 -180.07 57.05
CA HIS A 2 14.88 -181.50 56.86
C HIS A 2 15.40 -181.74 55.41
N LYS A 3 16.49 -182.50 55.19
CA LYS A 3 16.58 -183.96 54.85
C LYS A 3 16.04 -184.32 53.44
N PRO A 4 16.59 -185.35 52.76
CA PRO A 4 17.97 -185.89 52.84
C PRO A 4 18.60 -186.43 51.52
N LEU A 5 19.87 -186.87 51.61
CA LEU A 5 20.60 -187.94 50.85
C LEU A 5 21.80 -187.54 49.94
N LEU A 6 22.95 -188.15 50.27
CA LEU A 6 24.11 -188.60 49.46
C LEU A 6 24.97 -187.63 48.60
N LEU A 7 26.19 -187.39 49.11
CA LEU A 7 27.51 -187.59 48.46
C LEU A 7 27.86 -186.97 47.07
N GLY A 8 28.89 -186.09 47.02
CA GLY A 8 29.93 -186.14 45.96
C GLY A 8 30.25 -184.89 45.07
N VAL A 9 31.50 -184.40 45.15
CA VAL A 9 32.54 -184.22 44.08
C VAL A 9 32.24 -183.60 42.66
N PHE A 10 33.07 -182.60 42.25
CA PHE A 10 33.49 -182.10 40.89
C PHE A 10 32.56 -181.39 39.83
N ILE A 11 33.16 -180.38 39.13
CA ILE A 11 33.04 -179.95 37.69
C ILE A 11 31.76 -179.18 37.16
N GLY A 12 31.91 -178.32 36.12
CA GLY A 12 30.86 -177.44 35.50
C GLY A 12 31.06 -177.00 34.01
N ALA A 13 30.33 -175.96 33.52
CA ALA A 13 29.84 -175.74 32.13
C ALA A 13 29.50 -174.24 31.82
N ALA A 14 28.97 -173.70 30.68
CA ALA A 14 28.97 -173.88 29.17
C ALA A 14 27.85 -172.93 28.55
N ILE A 15 27.57 -172.61 27.25
CA ILE A 15 28.09 -172.85 25.87
C ILE A 15 27.44 -171.90 24.78
N TRP A 16 28.11 -171.60 23.62
CA TRP A 16 27.60 -171.06 22.29
C TRP A 16 26.98 -169.62 22.19
N GLN A 17 26.69 -168.97 21.02
CA GLN A 17 26.32 -169.37 19.61
C GLN A 17 26.82 -168.38 18.48
N LEU A 18 26.27 -168.42 17.25
CA LEU A 18 26.90 -168.07 15.94
C LEU A 18 26.58 -166.70 15.26
N ASP A 19 27.36 -166.42 14.21
CA ASP A 19 27.52 -165.19 13.40
C ASP A 19 26.57 -165.03 12.17
N LYS A 20 26.32 -163.78 11.74
CA LYS A 20 25.76 -163.37 10.41
C LYS A 20 26.02 -161.87 10.14
N GLN A 21 26.74 -161.55 9.06
CA GLN A 21 26.77 -160.18 8.50
C GLN A 21 25.47 -159.84 7.74
N PRO A 22 25.03 -158.57 7.71
CA PRO A 22 23.93 -158.12 6.86
C PRO A 22 24.34 -158.16 5.38
N ALA A 23 23.37 -158.39 4.49
CA ALA A 23 23.61 -158.36 3.05
C ALA A 23 23.82 -156.92 2.55
N LEU A 24 24.84 -156.70 1.71
CA LEU A 24 25.01 -155.46 0.97
C LEU A 24 24.13 -155.45 -0.28
N ILE A 25 23.61 -154.27 -0.62
CA ILE A 25 22.69 -154.00 -1.71
C ILE A 25 23.28 -152.88 -2.57
N GLU A 26 23.36 -153.13 -3.86
CA GLU A 26 23.75 -152.12 -4.85
C GLU A 26 22.60 -151.14 -5.10
N THR A 27 22.87 -149.84 -5.03
CA THR A 27 21.96 -148.75 -5.38
C THR A 27 22.64 -147.80 -6.37
N ARG A 28 21.87 -147.04 -7.14
CA ARG A 28 22.41 -146.08 -8.10
C ARG A 28 21.69 -144.75 -8.05
N LEU A 29 22.45 -143.66 -8.04
CA LEU A 29 21.91 -142.32 -8.10
C LEU A 29 22.06 -141.77 -9.53
N LEU A 30 21.01 -141.17 -10.06
CA LEU A 30 20.93 -140.67 -11.43
C LEU A 30 20.51 -139.20 -11.47
N THR A 31 21.04 -138.44 -12.42
CA THR A 31 20.55 -137.13 -12.86
C THR A 31 19.97 -137.27 -14.26
N ASP A 32 18.64 -137.08 -14.38
CA ASP A 32 17.81 -137.34 -15.57
C ASP A 32 17.89 -138.77 -16.12
N THR A 33 19.02 -139.16 -16.72
CA THR A 33 19.32 -140.49 -17.26
C THR A 33 20.79 -140.92 -17.11
N LYS A 34 21.64 -140.07 -16.51
CA LYS A 34 23.09 -140.33 -16.33
C LYS A 34 23.43 -140.60 -14.87
N PRO A 35 24.48 -141.37 -14.56
CA PRO A 35 24.91 -141.57 -13.17
C PRO A 35 25.40 -140.27 -12.55
N ALA A 36 24.96 -140.02 -11.31
CA ALA A 36 25.34 -138.86 -10.53
C ALA A 36 26.74 -139.06 -9.92
N ALA A 37 27.77 -138.87 -10.75
CA ALA A 37 29.18 -139.02 -10.39
C ALA A 37 29.61 -138.01 -9.31
N ASN A 38 30.61 -138.39 -8.51
CA ASN A 38 31.17 -137.62 -7.38
C ASN A 38 30.17 -137.29 -6.24
N VAL A 39 28.93 -137.79 -6.30
CA VAL A 39 27.94 -137.59 -5.22
C VAL A 39 28.28 -138.49 -4.03
N ARG A 40 27.90 -138.03 -2.85
CA ARG A 40 28.11 -138.71 -1.57
C ARG A 40 26.79 -139.02 -0.90
N LEU A 41 26.63 -140.23 -0.42
CA LEU A 41 25.43 -140.68 0.27
C LEU A 41 25.74 -140.94 1.75
N LEU A 42 24.99 -140.28 2.63
CA LEU A 42 24.93 -140.67 4.05
C LEU A 42 24.05 -141.91 4.17
N VAL A 43 24.49 -142.86 4.98
CA VAL A 43 23.82 -144.14 5.24
C VAL A 43 23.61 -144.33 6.74
N SER A 44 22.38 -144.63 7.16
CA SER A 44 21.99 -144.77 8.58
C SER A 44 21.07 -145.98 8.79
N GLN A 45 21.08 -146.58 9.98
CA GLN A 45 20.05 -147.56 10.37
C GLN A 45 18.75 -146.90 10.86
N GLN A 46 18.77 -145.59 11.13
CA GLN A 46 17.63 -144.80 11.60
C GLN A 46 17.26 -143.72 10.56
N LYS A 47 15.96 -143.56 10.25
CA LYS A 47 15.47 -142.66 9.20
C LYS A 47 15.78 -141.17 9.46
N ASP A 48 16.04 -140.79 10.70
CA ASP A 48 16.34 -139.42 11.12
C ASP A 48 17.84 -139.07 11.18
N PHE A 49 18.73 -140.06 10.95
CA PHE A 49 20.19 -139.88 10.93
C PHE A 49 20.77 -139.31 12.24
N THR A 50 20.15 -139.64 13.38
CA THR A 50 20.56 -139.16 14.71
C THR A 50 21.73 -139.92 15.35
N GLU A 51 22.02 -141.15 14.91
CA GLU A 51 23.25 -141.90 15.24
C GLU A 51 24.35 -141.67 14.17
N GLU A 52 25.58 -142.13 14.44
CA GLU A 52 26.71 -142.00 13.49
C GLU A 52 26.37 -142.64 12.13
N SER A 53 26.11 -141.79 11.14
CA SER A 53 25.85 -142.20 9.76
C SER A 53 27.14 -142.32 8.96
N VAL A 54 27.22 -143.36 8.13
CA VAL A 54 28.39 -143.66 7.32
C VAL A 54 28.23 -142.96 5.97
N CYS A 55 29.11 -142.02 5.66
CA CYS A 55 29.22 -141.48 4.31
C CYS A 55 29.86 -142.52 3.37
N ILE A 56 29.16 -142.89 2.30
CA ILE A 56 29.67 -143.75 1.22
C ILE A 56 29.82 -142.89 -0.05
N THR A 57 30.96 -143.04 -0.71
CA THR A 57 31.35 -142.25 -1.88
C THR A 57 31.74 -143.19 -3.02
N ASP A 58 31.09 -143.07 -4.18
CA ASP A 58 31.45 -143.82 -5.38
C ASP A 58 31.33 -142.93 -6.63
N ASP A 59 32.45 -142.72 -7.32
CA ASP A 59 32.54 -141.77 -8.43
C ASP A 59 31.77 -142.24 -9.68
N SER A 60 31.32 -143.50 -9.74
CA SER A 60 30.44 -144.02 -10.80
C SER A 60 28.95 -143.76 -10.54
N GLY A 61 28.60 -143.16 -9.38
CA GLY A 61 27.23 -142.97 -8.92
C GLY A 61 26.53 -144.27 -8.48
N THR A 62 27.29 -145.34 -8.22
CA THR A 62 26.77 -146.69 -7.90
C THR A 62 27.32 -147.16 -6.56
N PHE A 63 26.48 -147.25 -5.53
CA PHE A 63 26.89 -147.41 -4.14
C PHE A 63 26.47 -148.78 -3.58
N GLN A 64 27.29 -149.35 -2.68
CA GLN A 64 26.96 -150.59 -1.97
C GLN A 64 26.53 -150.25 -0.53
N VAL A 65 25.26 -150.53 -0.19
CA VAL A 65 24.58 -150.08 1.02
C VAL A 65 24.03 -151.28 1.79
N PRO A 66 24.16 -151.38 3.14
CA PRO A 66 23.60 -152.51 3.89
C PRO A 66 22.06 -152.55 3.82
N ALA A 67 21.50 -153.75 3.66
CA ALA A 67 20.06 -153.97 3.61
C ALA A 67 19.35 -153.45 4.88
N GLY A 68 18.29 -152.66 4.69
CA GLY A 68 17.51 -152.03 5.77
C GLY A 68 17.99 -150.62 6.17
N SER A 69 19.09 -150.13 5.59
CA SER A 69 19.57 -148.77 5.86
C SER A 69 18.75 -147.72 5.12
N PHE A 70 18.63 -146.52 5.69
CA PHE A 70 18.15 -145.32 5.01
C PHE A 70 19.32 -144.57 4.35
N ILE A 71 19.06 -143.91 3.22
CA ILE A 71 20.04 -143.07 2.51
C ILE A 71 19.52 -141.66 2.17
N ARG A 72 20.41 -140.66 2.25
CA ARG A 72 20.21 -139.27 1.76
C ARG A 72 21.53 -138.76 1.16
N LEU A 73 21.49 -137.70 0.34
CA LEU A 73 22.71 -136.99 -0.07
C LEU A 73 23.43 -136.38 1.17
N GLU A 74 24.77 -136.30 1.13
CA GLU A 74 25.54 -135.53 2.13
C GLU A 74 25.29 -134.02 1.98
N LYS A 75 25.09 -133.56 0.75
CA LYS A 75 24.80 -132.16 0.37
C LYS A 75 23.90 -132.12 -0.88
N PRO A 76 23.09 -131.06 -1.09
CA PRO A 76 22.35 -130.87 -2.33
C PRO A 76 23.26 -130.79 -3.56
N LEU A 77 22.71 -131.08 -4.74
CA LEU A 77 23.42 -131.07 -6.02
C LEU A 77 22.93 -129.89 -6.87
N THR A 78 23.84 -129.01 -7.30
CA THR A 78 23.50 -127.85 -8.15
C THR A 78 22.71 -128.29 -9.39
N GLY A 79 21.62 -127.59 -9.69
CA GLY A 79 20.71 -127.88 -10.78
C GLY A 79 19.65 -128.95 -10.48
N TYR A 80 19.66 -129.59 -9.31
CA TYR A 80 18.73 -130.65 -8.94
C TYR A 80 18.19 -130.51 -7.50
N TYR A 81 16.94 -130.91 -7.29
CA TYR A 81 16.34 -131.01 -5.96
C TYR A 81 16.92 -132.21 -5.18
N ASP A 82 17.05 -132.07 -3.85
CA ASP A 82 17.47 -133.15 -2.95
C ASP A 82 16.38 -134.24 -2.80
N LEU A 83 16.76 -135.38 -2.23
CA LEU A 83 15.85 -136.46 -1.86
C LEU A 83 14.90 -136.00 -0.74
N ALA A 84 13.66 -135.66 -1.12
CA ALA A 84 12.63 -135.08 -0.25
C ALA A 84 12.36 -135.85 1.07
N GLU A 85 12.58 -137.16 1.08
CA GLU A 85 12.76 -137.95 2.31
C GLU A 85 13.89 -138.97 2.14
N PRO A 86 14.60 -139.36 3.23
CA PRO A 86 15.57 -140.43 3.18
C PRO A 86 14.97 -141.77 2.75
N VAL A 87 15.64 -142.45 1.82
CA VAL A 87 15.12 -143.63 1.11
C VAL A 87 15.58 -144.91 1.81
N GLU A 88 14.64 -145.79 2.18
CA GLU A 88 14.95 -147.09 2.76
C GLU A 88 15.44 -148.10 1.69
N MET A 89 16.57 -148.74 1.96
CA MET A 89 17.26 -149.67 1.06
C MET A 89 16.99 -151.13 1.42
N THR A 90 15.77 -151.59 1.12
CA THR A 90 15.34 -153.00 1.32
C THR A 90 15.67 -153.93 0.15
N GLN A 91 15.89 -153.38 -1.05
CA GLN A 91 16.25 -154.10 -2.28
C GLN A 91 17.04 -153.18 -3.23
N LYS A 92 17.69 -153.74 -4.27
CA LYS A 92 18.39 -152.96 -5.30
C LYS A 92 17.43 -151.96 -5.96
N LYS A 93 17.86 -150.70 -6.04
CA LYS A 93 17.06 -149.57 -6.53
C LYS A 93 17.94 -148.59 -7.29
N GLU A 94 17.42 -148.01 -8.37
CA GLU A 94 17.99 -146.80 -8.97
C GLU A 94 17.09 -145.60 -8.60
N ILE A 95 17.68 -144.44 -8.36
CA ILE A 95 17.03 -143.24 -7.81
C ILE A 95 17.43 -142.05 -8.65
N THR A 96 16.46 -141.39 -9.30
CA THR A 96 16.72 -140.21 -10.14
C THR A 96 16.33 -138.93 -9.42
N LEU A 97 17.23 -137.93 -9.39
CA LEU A 97 16.97 -136.59 -8.89
C LEU A 97 16.17 -135.77 -9.91
N GLN A 98 15.33 -134.83 -9.43
CA GLN A 98 14.55 -133.94 -10.29
C GLN A 98 15.32 -132.64 -10.58
N PRO A 99 15.41 -132.17 -11.83
CA PRO A 99 16.08 -130.92 -12.16
C PRO A 99 15.27 -129.70 -11.70
N ILE A 100 15.97 -128.62 -11.34
CA ILE A 100 15.41 -127.30 -11.03
C ILE A 100 15.08 -126.58 -12.35
N GLN A 101 13.90 -125.95 -12.42
CA GLN A 101 13.44 -125.22 -13.61
C GLN A 101 13.13 -123.76 -13.27
N VAL A 102 13.94 -122.84 -13.81
CA VAL A 102 13.77 -121.40 -13.66
C VAL A 102 14.09 -120.73 -14.98
N SER A 103 13.11 -120.01 -15.54
CA SER A 103 13.19 -119.37 -16.86
C SER A 103 12.83 -117.89 -16.79
N VAL A 104 13.59 -117.04 -17.47
CA VAL A 104 13.37 -115.59 -17.57
C VAL A 104 13.09 -115.20 -19.02
N SER A 105 12.03 -114.43 -19.25
CA SER A 105 11.56 -113.99 -20.56
C SER A 105 11.56 -112.47 -20.65
N LEU A 106 11.99 -111.93 -21.79
CA LEU A 106 12.00 -110.48 -22.06
C LEU A 106 11.05 -110.15 -23.21
N GLU A 107 10.10 -109.26 -22.94
CA GLU A 107 9.16 -108.73 -23.93
C GLU A 107 9.58 -107.32 -24.36
N ASP A 108 9.52 -107.05 -25.66
CA ASP A 108 9.50 -105.68 -26.16
C ASP A 108 8.05 -105.16 -26.16
N ALA A 109 7.83 -103.89 -25.85
CA ALA A 109 6.52 -103.25 -26.01
C ALA A 109 6.20 -102.88 -27.48
N THR A 110 7.22 -102.92 -28.34
CA THR A 110 7.17 -102.56 -29.77
C THR A 110 7.66 -103.72 -30.63
N GLU A 111 7.07 -103.95 -31.80
CA GLU A 111 7.51 -105.03 -32.73
C GLU A 111 8.77 -104.62 -33.54
N THR A 112 9.62 -103.75 -33.00
CA THR A 112 10.62 -102.98 -33.76
C THR A 112 12.00 -102.93 -33.10
N ASN A 113 12.85 -103.86 -33.56
CA ASN A 113 14.22 -104.17 -33.13
C ASN A 113 14.29 -105.29 -32.06
N ALA A 114 15.28 -106.16 -32.19
CA ALA A 114 15.55 -107.17 -31.17
C ALA A 114 16.30 -106.52 -30.01
N VAL A 115 15.82 -106.74 -28.79
CA VAL A 115 16.54 -106.40 -27.55
C VAL A 115 17.93 -107.06 -27.62
N THR A 116 18.98 -106.23 -27.71
CA THR A 116 20.34 -106.66 -28.07
C THR A 116 20.94 -107.57 -26.99
N ASP A 117 20.98 -108.89 -27.25
CA ASP A 117 21.48 -110.00 -26.40
C ASP A 117 21.89 -109.56 -24.98
N PRO A 118 20.93 -109.19 -24.12
CA PRO A 118 21.25 -108.46 -22.90
C PRO A 118 22.02 -109.36 -21.93
N VAL A 119 23.15 -108.84 -21.43
CA VAL A 119 23.97 -109.55 -20.44
C VAL A 119 23.38 -109.31 -19.06
N PHE A 120 22.98 -110.39 -18.42
CA PHE A 120 22.57 -110.41 -17.03
C PHE A 120 23.70 -110.94 -16.14
N ILE A 121 23.66 -110.57 -14.87
CA ILE A 121 24.48 -111.16 -13.81
C ILE A 121 23.53 -111.90 -12.89
N LEU A 122 23.75 -113.20 -12.71
CA LEU A 122 23.19 -113.98 -11.61
C LEU A 122 24.24 -114.05 -10.50
N GLN A 123 23.89 -113.51 -9.33
CA GLN A 123 24.79 -113.29 -8.20
C GLN A 123 24.31 -114.06 -6.98
N ASP A 124 25.21 -114.81 -6.34
CA ASP A 124 25.06 -115.32 -4.98
C ASP A 124 26.11 -114.68 -4.03
N ASP A 125 26.13 -115.09 -2.77
CA ASP A 125 27.02 -114.56 -1.73
C ASP A 125 28.53 -114.84 -1.99
N GLU A 126 28.87 -115.83 -2.82
CA GLU A 126 30.26 -116.23 -3.11
C GLU A 126 30.70 -115.90 -4.56
N LYS A 127 29.76 -115.73 -5.50
CA LYS A 127 30.06 -115.68 -6.94
C LYS A 127 29.04 -114.90 -7.78
N GLU A 128 29.56 -114.09 -8.70
CA GLU A 128 28.83 -113.57 -9.86
C GLU A 128 29.00 -114.48 -11.08
N THR A 129 27.93 -114.65 -11.86
CA THR A 129 27.93 -115.41 -13.12
C THR A 129 27.26 -114.58 -14.21
N GLU A 130 28.01 -114.21 -15.25
CA GLU A 130 27.44 -113.54 -16.43
C GLU A 130 26.64 -114.51 -17.30
N LEU A 131 25.44 -114.08 -17.69
CA LEU A 131 24.45 -114.84 -18.44
C LEU A 131 24.04 -114.06 -19.68
N LEU A 132 24.30 -114.63 -20.86
CA LEU A 132 23.86 -114.08 -22.13
C LEU A 132 22.47 -114.63 -22.46
N VAL A 133 21.45 -113.76 -22.50
CA VAL A 133 20.11 -114.12 -22.99
C VAL A 133 20.20 -114.49 -24.48
N LYS A 134 19.44 -115.49 -24.91
CA LYS A 134 19.32 -115.87 -26.33
C LYS A 134 17.86 -116.02 -26.70
N ASP A 135 17.51 -115.57 -27.90
CA ASP A 135 16.14 -115.68 -28.43
C ASP A 135 15.06 -115.15 -27.46
N GLY A 136 15.39 -114.13 -26.65
CA GLY A 136 14.52 -113.50 -25.66
C GLY A 136 14.27 -114.30 -24.36
N THR A 137 14.88 -115.48 -24.18
CA THR A 137 14.66 -116.34 -23.02
C THR A 137 15.98 -116.81 -22.37
N LEU A 138 15.96 -117.04 -21.06
CA LEU A 138 17.13 -117.46 -20.28
C LEU A 138 16.76 -118.53 -19.25
N GLU A 139 17.23 -119.75 -19.48
CA GLU A 139 17.05 -120.91 -18.58
C GLU A 139 18.24 -121.02 -17.61
N ILE A 140 18.00 -120.80 -16.32
CA ILE A 140 19.05 -120.71 -15.28
C ILE A 140 19.01 -121.85 -14.26
N GLY A 141 17.99 -122.70 -14.30
CA GLY A 141 17.76 -123.75 -13.29
C GLY A 141 18.97 -124.64 -13.00
N SER A 142 19.77 -124.96 -14.02
CA SER A 142 21.00 -125.76 -13.89
C SER A 142 22.14 -125.13 -13.08
N LEU A 143 22.07 -123.82 -12.80
CA LEU A 143 23.05 -123.07 -12.02
C LEU A 143 22.65 -122.87 -10.56
N ILE A 144 21.37 -123.13 -10.24
CA ILE A 144 20.79 -122.87 -8.91
C ILE A 144 21.06 -124.05 -7.98
N LEU A 145 21.53 -123.77 -6.77
CA LEU A 145 21.48 -124.68 -5.63
C LEU A 145 20.13 -124.49 -4.90
N PRO A 146 19.39 -125.56 -4.55
CA PRO A 146 18.17 -125.40 -3.75
C PRO A 146 18.50 -124.95 -2.33
N ASP A 147 17.55 -124.29 -1.68
CA ASP A 147 17.70 -123.56 -0.41
C ASP A 147 18.79 -122.46 -0.42
N HIS A 148 19.11 -121.91 -1.60
CA HIS A 148 20.02 -120.77 -1.76
C HIS A 148 19.35 -119.60 -2.52
N SER A 149 19.78 -118.38 -2.20
CA SER A 149 19.25 -117.13 -2.80
C SER A 149 20.21 -116.58 -3.85
N TYR A 150 19.64 -116.06 -4.93
CA TYR A 150 20.37 -115.40 -6.01
C TYR A 150 19.67 -114.08 -6.39
N THR A 151 20.44 -113.06 -6.77
CA THR A 151 19.91 -111.85 -7.42
C THR A 151 20.24 -111.86 -8.91
N LEU A 152 19.26 -111.55 -9.75
CA LEU A 152 19.41 -111.36 -11.18
C LEU A 152 19.37 -109.86 -11.51
N ARG A 153 20.41 -109.36 -12.18
CA ARG A 153 20.61 -107.94 -12.52
C ARG A 153 20.98 -107.75 -13.99
N GLN A 154 20.62 -106.62 -14.59
CA GLN A 154 21.09 -106.22 -15.92
C GLN A 154 22.47 -105.55 -15.83
N LYS A 155 23.44 -105.98 -16.64
CA LYS A 155 24.83 -105.49 -16.58
C LYS A 155 25.04 -104.12 -17.22
N GLU A 156 24.36 -103.84 -18.33
CA GLU A 156 24.53 -102.62 -19.13
C GLU A 156 23.16 -102.01 -19.48
N LYS A 157 23.00 -100.69 -19.27
CA LYS A 157 21.79 -99.95 -19.64
C LYS A 157 21.64 -99.90 -21.17
N ILE A 158 20.42 -100.13 -21.67
CA ILE A 158 20.09 -99.98 -23.10
C ILE A 158 19.63 -98.53 -23.34
N PRO A 159 20.12 -97.81 -24.38
CA PRO A 159 19.70 -96.44 -24.65
C PRO A 159 18.21 -96.31 -25.01
N ASN A 160 17.60 -95.21 -24.57
CA ASN A 160 16.20 -94.79 -24.85
C ASN A 160 15.07 -95.70 -24.30
N VAL A 161 15.38 -96.80 -23.62
CA VAL A 161 14.39 -97.68 -22.96
C VAL A 161 14.59 -97.75 -21.44
N SER A 162 13.53 -98.14 -20.74
CA SER A 162 13.55 -98.42 -19.29
C SER A 162 14.60 -99.48 -18.88
N ALA A 163 14.96 -99.51 -17.60
CA ALA A 163 15.94 -100.46 -17.05
C ALA A 163 15.24 -101.66 -16.39
N PHE A 164 15.82 -102.86 -16.53
CA PHE A 164 15.35 -104.05 -15.84
C PHE A 164 15.59 -103.96 -14.33
N PRO A 165 14.61 -104.27 -13.47
CA PRO A 165 14.75 -104.21 -12.01
C PRO A 165 15.44 -105.44 -11.42
N ASP A 166 16.38 -105.24 -10.50
CA ASP A 166 17.00 -106.28 -9.67
C ASP A 166 15.94 -107.28 -9.13
N THR A 167 16.09 -108.57 -9.44
CA THR A 167 15.07 -109.59 -9.16
C THR A 167 15.63 -110.78 -8.37
N GLU A 168 15.00 -111.13 -7.25
CA GLU A 168 15.43 -112.22 -6.37
C GLU A 168 14.87 -113.60 -6.75
N ILE A 169 15.70 -114.63 -6.57
CA ILE A 169 15.47 -116.02 -6.99
C ILE A 169 15.89 -116.95 -5.85
N TYR A 170 14.96 -117.79 -5.40
CA TYR A 170 15.14 -118.80 -4.35
C TYR A 170 14.23 -119.99 -4.69
N MET A 171 14.67 -121.22 -4.43
CA MET A 171 13.90 -122.45 -4.67
C MET A 171 14.00 -123.38 -3.44
N ASP A 172 12.88 -123.75 -2.82
CA ASP A 172 12.85 -124.59 -1.62
C ASP A 172 13.12 -126.07 -1.96
N SER A 173 14.08 -126.71 -1.28
CA SER A 173 14.46 -128.11 -1.56
C SER A 173 13.33 -129.12 -1.33
N ARG A 174 12.29 -128.76 -0.57
CA ARG A 174 11.19 -129.65 -0.17
C ARG A 174 9.96 -129.50 -1.07
N HIS A 175 9.93 -128.47 -1.91
CA HIS A 175 8.78 -128.14 -2.77
C HIS A 175 9.24 -127.91 -4.22
N PRO A 176 9.46 -128.98 -5.00
CA PRO A 176 9.86 -128.88 -6.39
C PRO A 176 8.82 -128.15 -7.26
N GLU A 177 9.17 -126.93 -7.70
CA GLU A 177 8.34 -126.10 -8.58
C GLU A 177 9.12 -125.56 -9.78
N LYS A 178 8.40 -124.88 -10.70
CA LYS A 178 8.97 -124.10 -11.80
C LYS A 178 8.71 -122.61 -11.54
N LYS A 179 9.74 -121.78 -11.67
CA LYS A 179 9.62 -120.31 -11.61
C LYS A 179 9.77 -119.68 -12.99
N GLU A 180 8.84 -118.81 -13.36
CA GLU A 180 8.88 -118.01 -14.59
C GLU A 180 8.91 -116.52 -14.23
N ILE A 181 9.72 -115.72 -14.93
CA ILE A 181 9.89 -114.27 -14.70
C ILE A 181 9.77 -113.56 -16.05
N THR A 182 8.91 -112.55 -16.15
CA THR A 182 8.71 -111.76 -17.39
C THR A 182 8.88 -110.26 -17.12
N HIS A 183 9.62 -109.57 -17.99
CA HIS A 183 9.80 -108.11 -17.95
C HIS A 183 9.54 -107.47 -19.32
N ARG A 184 9.12 -106.19 -19.33
CA ARG A 184 8.80 -105.43 -20.55
C ARG A 184 9.41 -104.02 -20.51
N TYR A 185 10.01 -103.61 -21.63
CA TYR A 185 10.67 -102.31 -21.80
C TYR A 185 9.73 -101.21 -22.33
N GLU A 186 10.01 -99.93 -22.03
CA GLU A 186 9.22 -98.74 -22.46
C GLU A 186 10.10 -97.57 -22.95
N ASP A 187 9.61 -96.79 -23.93
CA ASP A 187 10.31 -95.65 -24.57
C ASP A 187 10.46 -94.39 -23.69
N THR A 188 11.58 -93.67 -23.87
CA THR A 188 11.91 -92.40 -23.17
C THR A 188 12.44 -91.31 -24.12
N ALA A 189 12.34 -90.04 -23.72
CA ALA A 189 12.85 -88.88 -24.47
C ALA A 189 13.85 -88.03 -23.68
N VAL A 190 14.90 -87.54 -24.36
CA VAL A 190 15.96 -86.71 -23.77
C VAL A 190 15.59 -85.23 -23.80
N ILE A 191 15.83 -84.53 -22.69
CA ILE A 191 15.59 -83.08 -22.57
C ILE A 191 16.91 -82.31 -22.67
N GLU A 192 17.00 -81.33 -23.58
CA GLU A 192 18.17 -80.46 -23.76
C GLU A 192 17.94 -79.11 -23.05
N VAL A 193 18.67 -78.90 -21.95
CA VAL A 193 18.62 -77.66 -21.13
C VAL A 193 19.66 -76.65 -21.62
N PRO A 194 19.28 -75.37 -21.85
CA PRO A 194 20.19 -74.36 -22.37
C PRO A 194 21.32 -74.02 -21.40
N GLN A 195 22.54 -73.96 -21.92
CA GLN A 195 23.78 -73.80 -21.15
C GLN A 195 24.03 -72.32 -20.77
N ILE A 196 23.21 -71.81 -19.84
CA ILE A 196 23.32 -70.44 -19.30
C ILE A 196 24.13 -70.48 -17.98
N PRO A 197 25.17 -69.64 -17.81
CA PRO A 197 25.93 -69.59 -16.56
C PRO A 197 25.04 -69.33 -15.33
N GLY A 198 25.29 -70.06 -14.24
CA GLY A 198 24.51 -69.95 -13.00
C GLY A 198 23.09 -70.53 -13.06
N LEU A 199 22.60 -70.96 -14.23
CA LEU A 199 21.29 -71.60 -14.37
C LEU A 199 21.33 -73.07 -13.95
N SER A 200 20.38 -73.46 -13.11
CA SER A 200 20.06 -74.83 -12.76
C SER A 200 18.58 -75.10 -13.04
N VAL A 201 18.26 -76.35 -13.40
CA VAL A 201 16.90 -76.83 -13.65
C VAL A 201 16.73 -78.15 -12.92
N SER A 202 15.58 -78.33 -12.27
CA SER A 202 15.18 -79.60 -11.65
C SER A 202 13.82 -80.01 -12.19
N PHE A 203 13.65 -81.29 -12.52
CA PHE A 203 12.40 -81.85 -13.01
C PHE A 203 11.66 -82.59 -11.90
N PHE A 204 10.35 -82.70 -12.02
CA PHE A 204 9.42 -83.23 -11.02
C PHE A 204 8.28 -83.99 -11.71
N ALA A 205 7.77 -85.03 -11.05
CA ALA A 205 6.63 -85.82 -11.52
C ALA A 205 5.25 -85.24 -11.12
N ASP A 206 5.24 -84.21 -10.28
CA ASP A 206 4.03 -83.71 -9.61
C ASP A 206 3.91 -82.17 -9.63
N GLU A 207 2.69 -81.66 -9.52
CA GLU A 207 2.34 -80.23 -9.59
C GLU A 207 2.81 -79.39 -8.38
N LYS A 208 3.39 -79.99 -7.34
CA LYS A 208 3.95 -79.27 -6.19
C LYS A 208 5.47 -79.14 -6.29
N GLY A 209 6.13 -80.10 -6.95
CA GLY A 209 7.56 -80.21 -7.03
C GLY A 209 8.19 -80.51 -5.66
N GLU A 210 7.65 -81.50 -4.96
CA GLU A 210 8.15 -81.94 -3.64
C GLU A 210 9.39 -82.85 -3.77
N HIS A 211 9.50 -83.65 -4.83
CA HIS A 211 10.59 -84.63 -5.03
C HIS A 211 11.18 -84.52 -6.45
N PRO A 212 12.44 -84.07 -6.60
CA PRO A 212 13.08 -83.97 -7.91
C PRO A 212 13.40 -85.38 -8.46
N ILE A 213 13.23 -85.55 -9.77
CA ILE A 213 13.54 -86.79 -10.49
C ILE A 213 14.87 -86.68 -11.24
N ASP A 214 15.59 -87.79 -11.32
CA ASP A 214 16.72 -87.95 -12.22
C ASP A 214 16.22 -88.07 -13.67
N THR A 215 16.82 -87.29 -14.57
CA THR A 215 16.49 -87.26 -16.01
C THR A 215 17.57 -87.86 -16.90
N ASP A 216 18.64 -88.42 -16.34
CA ASP A 216 19.72 -89.10 -17.11
C ASP A 216 19.21 -90.33 -17.88
N SER A 217 18.04 -90.86 -17.51
CA SER A 217 17.36 -91.96 -18.20
C SER A 217 16.21 -91.48 -19.12
N GLY A 218 16.12 -90.17 -19.38
CA GLY A 218 15.04 -89.54 -20.15
C GLY A 218 13.71 -89.43 -19.39
N LEU A 219 12.75 -88.73 -20.00
CA LEU A 219 11.37 -88.63 -19.51
C LEU A 219 10.42 -89.48 -20.37
N ALA A 220 9.58 -90.26 -19.71
CA ALA A 220 8.54 -91.06 -20.36
C ALA A 220 7.35 -90.19 -20.82
N LYS A 221 6.38 -90.79 -21.52
CA LYS A 221 5.21 -90.09 -22.06
C LYS A 221 4.33 -89.51 -20.95
N GLY A 222 4.16 -88.18 -20.91
CA GLY A 222 3.34 -87.53 -19.89
C GLY A 222 3.53 -86.01 -19.82
N THR A 223 2.84 -85.38 -18.86
CA THR A 223 3.16 -84.02 -18.42
C THR A 223 4.05 -84.10 -17.20
N TRP A 224 5.19 -83.43 -17.28
CA TRP A 224 6.19 -83.29 -16.23
C TRP A 224 6.28 -81.81 -15.84
N TYR A 225 6.96 -81.54 -14.74
CA TYR A 225 7.10 -80.20 -14.20
C TYR A 225 8.58 -79.88 -14.01
N TYR A 226 8.96 -78.61 -14.14
CA TYR A 226 10.33 -78.15 -13.89
C TYR A 226 10.35 -76.85 -13.10
N ARG A 227 11.33 -76.72 -12.20
CA ARG A 227 11.67 -75.47 -11.52
C ARG A 227 13.06 -75.06 -11.98
N ARG A 228 13.27 -73.76 -12.12
CA ARG A 228 14.53 -73.12 -12.53
C ARG A 228 15.08 -72.31 -11.37
N SER A 229 16.41 -72.19 -11.28
CA SER A 229 17.05 -71.27 -10.35
C SER A 229 18.32 -70.72 -10.99
N ILE A 230 18.53 -69.40 -10.90
CA ILE A 230 19.66 -68.71 -11.52
C ILE A 230 20.48 -67.91 -10.50
N ASP A 231 21.73 -68.32 -10.32
CA ASP A 231 22.73 -67.69 -9.47
C ASP A 231 23.46 -66.52 -10.19
N ASP A 232 22.66 -65.63 -10.78
CA ASP A 232 23.10 -64.34 -11.32
C ASP A 232 22.08 -63.27 -10.87
N PRO A 233 22.49 -62.26 -10.06
CA PRO A 233 21.59 -61.20 -9.59
C PRO A 233 21.17 -60.21 -10.70
N SER A 234 21.69 -60.36 -11.93
CA SER A 234 21.27 -59.62 -13.13
C SER A 234 19.93 -60.10 -13.70
N TYR A 235 19.32 -61.11 -13.09
CA TYR A 235 18.01 -61.68 -13.43
C TYR A 235 17.15 -61.79 -12.17
N TYR A 236 15.82 -61.69 -12.29
CA TYR A 236 14.91 -61.96 -11.18
C TYR A 236 14.94 -63.45 -10.76
N GLN A 237 14.65 -63.74 -9.49
CA GLN A 237 14.41 -65.12 -9.05
C GLN A 237 12.96 -65.51 -9.36
N ASP A 238 12.78 -66.70 -9.93
CA ASP A 238 11.47 -67.29 -10.23
C ASP A 238 11.40 -68.72 -9.67
N ASP A 239 10.68 -68.88 -8.56
CA ASP A 239 10.47 -70.18 -7.91
C ASP A 239 9.23 -70.93 -8.44
N THR A 240 8.52 -70.38 -9.45
CA THR A 240 7.33 -71.01 -10.00
C THR A 240 7.64 -72.33 -10.71
N LEU A 241 6.67 -73.23 -10.69
CA LEU A 241 6.78 -74.56 -11.28
C LEU A 241 6.14 -74.54 -12.68
N HIS A 242 6.94 -74.82 -13.70
CA HIS A 242 6.55 -74.74 -15.11
C HIS A 242 6.22 -76.13 -15.65
N ALA A 243 5.16 -76.27 -16.43
CA ALA A 243 4.75 -77.56 -17.01
C ALA A 243 5.40 -77.81 -18.38
N ILE A 244 5.74 -79.06 -18.68
CA ILE A 244 6.22 -79.54 -19.98
C ILE A 244 5.55 -80.86 -20.33
N THR A 245 5.00 -80.99 -21.54
CA THR A 245 4.43 -82.26 -22.03
C THR A 245 5.41 -82.95 -22.99
N VAL A 246 5.69 -84.22 -22.72
CA VAL A 246 6.68 -85.05 -23.43
C VAL A 246 5.96 -86.20 -24.15
N ASP A 247 6.29 -86.39 -25.43
CA ASP A 247 5.80 -87.52 -26.24
C ASP A 247 6.98 -88.24 -26.93
N PRO A 248 7.52 -89.34 -26.35
CA PRO A 248 8.70 -90.05 -26.85
C PRO A 248 8.44 -90.80 -28.17
N SER A 249 7.18 -90.93 -28.63
CA SER A 249 6.82 -91.67 -29.85
C SER A 249 7.43 -91.14 -31.15
N ARG A 250 8.14 -90.01 -31.10
CA ARG A 250 8.87 -89.40 -32.22
C ARG A 250 10.38 -89.61 -32.18
N HIS A 251 10.94 -90.09 -31.07
CA HIS A 251 12.39 -90.18 -30.84
C HIS A 251 13.11 -88.82 -31.00
N GLU A 252 12.43 -87.71 -30.68
CA GLU A 252 12.94 -86.34 -30.79
C GLU A 252 13.54 -85.84 -29.44
N THR A 253 14.69 -85.15 -29.49
CA THR A 253 15.24 -84.42 -28.33
C THR A 253 14.41 -83.16 -28.07
N VAL A 254 13.89 -83.00 -26.85
CA VAL A 254 13.04 -81.86 -26.49
C VAL A 254 13.90 -80.72 -25.94
N ARG A 255 13.94 -79.59 -26.64
CA ARG A 255 14.67 -78.39 -26.21
C ARG A 255 13.81 -77.56 -25.25
N LEU A 256 14.40 -77.16 -24.12
CA LEU A 256 13.71 -76.38 -23.10
C LEU A 256 13.96 -74.88 -23.27
N GLU A 257 12.94 -74.11 -23.66
CA GLU A 257 13.02 -72.65 -23.70
C GLU A 257 12.77 -72.08 -22.29
N ILE A 258 13.72 -71.30 -21.77
CA ILE A 258 13.71 -70.77 -20.39
C ILE A 258 13.73 -69.23 -20.44
N PRO A 259 12.57 -68.56 -20.36
CA PRO A 259 12.49 -67.09 -20.48
C PRO A 259 12.93 -66.40 -19.18
N LEU A 260 14.15 -65.85 -19.16
CA LEU A 260 14.73 -65.17 -17.99
C LEU A 260 14.50 -63.65 -18.06
N GLU A 261 13.87 -63.07 -17.03
CA GLU A 261 13.63 -61.62 -16.93
C GLU A 261 14.71 -60.89 -16.12
N LYS A 262 15.02 -59.66 -16.52
CA LYS A 262 16.02 -58.80 -15.85
C LYS A 262 15.38 -57.69 -15.02
N PRO A 263 15.97 -57.29 -13.88
CA PRO A 263 15.59 -56.07 -13.20
C PRO A 263 16.03 -54.84 -13.99
N VAL A 264 15.08 -53.95 -14.26
CA VAL A 264 15.29 -52.67 -14.96
C VAL A 264 14.54 -51.60 -14.17
N LEU A 265 15.19 -50.47 -13.94
CA LEU A 265 14.61 -49.27 -13.32
C LEU A 265 14.37 -48.24 -14.43
N SER A 266 13.10 -48.02 -14.76
CA SER A 266 12.65 -47.05 -15.77
C SER A 266 12.46 -45.67 -15.11
N ILE A 267 13.16 -44.64 -15.59
CA ILE A 267 13.13 -43.30 -14.98
C ILE A 267 12.69 -42.26 -16.02
N SER A 268 11.67 -41.45 -15.69
CA SER A 268 11.22 -40.30 -16.48
C SER A 268 11.36 -38.99 -15.71
N VAL A 269 11.60 -37.90 -16.43
CA VAL A 269 11.42 -36.53 -15.91
C VAL A 269 10.32 -35.86 -16.72
N ASP A 270 9.20 -35.55 -16.07
CA ASP A 270 8.00 -35.05 -16.72
C ASP A 270 8.06 -33.53 -16.97
N SER A 271 9.00 -32.82 -16.32
CA SER A 271 9.26 -31.39 -16.49
C SER A 271 10.52 -30.92 -15.75
N GLY A 272 11.21 -29.92 -16.32
CA GLY A 272 12.44 -29.33 -15.76
C GLY A 272 13.72 -30.00 -16.28
N GLN A 273 14.84 -29.27 -16.30
CA GLN A 273 16.13 -29.80 -16.75
C GLN A 273 17.03 -30.11 -15.55
N TYR A 274 17.54 -31.35 -15.51
CA TYR A 274 18.38 -31.89 -14.45
C TYR A 274 19.52 -32.71 -15.03
N HIS A 275 20.65 -32.65 -14.36
CA HIS A 275 21.71 -33.64 -14.43
C HIS A 275 21.42 -34.73 -13.39
N LEU A 276 21.38 -35.98 -13.80
CA LEU A 276 20.91 -37.13 -13.01
C LEU A 276 22.00 -38.19 -12.91
N TRP A 277 22.11 -38.81 -11.73
CA TRP A 277 22.94 -39.99 -11.58
C TRP A 277 22.41 -40.97 -10.53
N LEU A 278 22.62 -42.26 -10.79
CA LEU A 278 22.20 -43.36 -9.93
C LEU A 278 23.42 -43.96 -9.24
N GLU A 279 23.40 -44.04 -7.92
CA GLU A 279 24.43 -44.71 -7.10
C GLU A 279 23.91 -46.03 -6.52
N ASN A 280 24.78 -47.04 -6.38
CA ASN A 280 24.50 -48.25 -5.61
C ASN A 280 24.81 -48.07 -4.10
N GLU A 281 24.53 -49.08 -3.29
CA GLU A 281 24.82 -49.09 -1.83
C GLU A 281 26.30 -48.83 -1.50
N GLN A 282 27.21 -49.14 -2.43
CA GLN A 282 28.66 -48.92 -2.32
C GLN A 282 29.08 -47.50 -2.72
N LYS A 283 28.15 -46.64 -3.14
CA LYS A 283 28.35 -45.29 -3.70
C LYS A 283 29.14 -45.26 -5.01
N GLU A 284 29.07 -46.34 -5.77
CA GLU A 284 29.56 -46.37 -7.14
C GLU A 284 28.43 -45.86 -8.05
N LYS A 285 28.76 -44.89 -8.92
CA LYS A 285 27.82 -44.36 -9.90
C LYS A 285 27.63 -45.38 -11.02
N VAL A 286 26.41 -45.90 -11.18
CA VAL A 286 26.07 -46.94 -12.17
C VAL A 286 25.45 -46.37 -13.45
N ALA A 287 24.89 -45.15 -13.40
CA ALA A 287 24.35 -44.44 -14.56
C ALA A 287 24.43 -42.92 -14.36
N GLU A 288 24.56 -42.16 -15.46
CA GLU A 288 24.70 -40.70 -15.49
C GLU A 288 24.15 -40.13 -16.81
N TRP A 289 23.23 -39.18 -16.75
CA TRP A 289 22.62 -38.56 -17.93
C TRP A 289 21.99 -37.19 -17.62
N ASP A 290 21.73 -36.39 -18.65
CA ASP A 290 20.92 -35.17 -18.54
C ASP A 290 19.48 -35.47 -18.98
N SER A 291 18.49 -34.88 -18.32
CA SER A 291 17.07 -35.14 -18.57
C SER A 291 16.59 -34.57 -19.91
N ASP A 292 15.96 -35.41 -20.73
CA ASP A 292 15.57 -35.12 -22.13
C ASP A 292 14.09 -35.41 -22.44
N GLU A 293 13.23 -35.48 -21.42
CA GLU A 293 11.80 -35.86 -21.49
C GLU A 293 11.53 -37.31 -21.97
N GLN A 294 12.56 -38.16 -22.08
CA GLN A 294 12.42 -39.58 -22.40
C GLN A 294 12.46 -40.48 -21.15
N ILE A 295 12.06 -41.75 -21.33
CA ILE A 295 12.21 -42.80 -20.31
C ILE A 295 13.58 -43.45 -20.49
N HIS A 296 14.37 -43.50 -19.41
CA HIS A 296 15.67 -44.16 -19.37
C HIS A 296 15.56 -45.48 -18.62
N ASP A 297 15.74 -46.59 -19.33
CA ASP A 297 15.70 -47.95 -18.78
C ASP A 297 17.10 -48.39 -18.31
N ILE A 298 17.31 -48.37 -17.00
CA ILE A 298 18.62 -48.65 -16.38
C ILE A 298 18.66 -50.09 -15.86
N PRO A 299 19.58 -50.96 -16.34
CA PRO A 299 19.75 -52.30 -15.79
C PRO A 299 20.25 -52.25 -14.34
N VAL A 300 19.56 -52.96 -13.44
CA VAL A 300 19.88 -53.04 -12.00
C VAL A 300 19.94 -54.49 -11.52
N ARG A 301 20.40 -54.73 -10.29
CA ARG A 301 20.46 -56.07 -9.67
C ARG A 301 19.27 -56.33 -8.76
N ARG A 302 18.80 -57.57 -8.70
CA ARG A 302 17.80 -58.00 -7.70
C ARG A 302 18.40 -57.93 -6.29
N ASP A 303 17.55 -57.71 -5.28
CA ASP A 303 17.94 -57.64 -3.87
C ASP A 303 19.09 -56.63 -3.64
N SER A 304 18.85 -55.38 -4.04
CA SER A 304 19.82 -54.27 -3.99
C SER A 304 19.12 -52.92 -3.96
N THR A 305 19.69 -51.96 -3.22
CA THR A 305 19.16 -50.59 -3.11
C THR A 305 19.98 -49.62 -3.95
N TYR A 306 19.30 -48.66 -4.57
CA TYR A 306 19.92 -47.59 -5.36
C TYR A 306 19.40 -46.22 -4.90
N THR A 307 20.24 -45.20 -4.99
CA THR A 307 19.84 -43.81 -4.72
C THR A 307 19.98 -42.98 -5.99
N LEU A 308 18.88 -42.39 -6.46
CA LEU A 308 18.87 -41.43 -7.55
C LEU A 308 19.11 -40.03 -7.00
N TYR A 309 20.12 -39.36 -7.54
CA TYR A 309 20.45 -37.98 -7.24
C TYR A 309 20.14 -37.06 -8.44
N SER A 310 19.92 -35.79 -8.15
CA SER A 310 19.68 -34.75 -9.16
C SER A 310 20.46 -33.47 -8.85
N SER A 311 20.86 -32.76 -9.90
CA SER A 311 21.28 -31.36 -9.85
C SER A 311 20.55 -30.58 -10.93
N PRO A 312 19.83 -29.48 -10.62
CA PRO A 312 19.13 -28.71 -11.63
C PRO A 312 20.11 -28.04 -12.62
N LEU A 313 19.78 -28.10 -13.91
CA LEU A 313 20.50 -27.45 -15.02
C LEU A 313 19.82 -26.16 -15.49
N SER A 314 18.54 -25.98 -15.16
CA SER A 314 17.77 -24.75 -15.34
C SER A 314 17.10 -24.34 -14.02
N ASP A 315 16.19 -23.37 -14.05
CA ASP A 315 15.53 -22.81 -12.85
C ASP A 315 14.48 -23.73 -12.19
N CYS A 316 14.89 -24.96 -11.90
CA CYS A 316 14.11 -26.00 -11.23
C CYS A 316 14.36 -25.98 -9.71
N TYR A 317 13.47 -26.61 -8.94
CA TYR A 317 13.81 -27.01 -7.58
C TYR A 317 14.91 -28.08 -7.59
N ALA A 318 15.77 -28.10 -6.57
CA ALA A 318 16.53 -29.32 -6.28
C ALA A 318 15.57 -30.38 -5.73
N ILE A 319 15.71 -31.63 -6.20
CA ILE A 319 14.90 -32.76 -5.72
C ILE A 319 15.76 -33.58 -4.75
N ASP A 320 15.23 -33.86 -3.56
CA ASP A 320 15.89 -34.69 -2.56
C ASP A 320 16.22 -36.10 -3.11
N PRO A 321 17.31 -36.75 -2.68
CA PRO A 321 17.71 -38.06 -3.21
C PRO A 321 16.61 -39.13 -3.01
N ILE A 322 16.31 -39.88 -4.07
CA ILE A 322 15.23 -40.87 -4.08
C ILE A 322 15.83 -42.27 -3.94
N GLU A 323 15.49 -42.96 -2.86
CA GLU A 323 15.93 -44.32 -2.57
C GLU A 323 14.95 -45.35 -3.17
N VAL A 324 15.47 -46.35 -3.89
CA VAL A 324 14.70 -47.39 -4.58
C VAL A 324 15.33 -48.76 -4.33
N SER A 325 14.61 -49.64 -3.63
CA SER A 325 15.00 -51.05 -3.43
C SER A 325 14.43 -51.94 -4.54
N VAL A 326 15.29 -52.77 -5.14
CA VAL A 326 14.91 -53.72 -6.19
C VAL A 326 14.57 -55.08 -5.55
N PRO A 327 13.35 -55.62 -5.75
CA PRO A 327 12.93 -56.87 -5.10
C PRO A 327 13.62 -58.11 -5.69
N LEU A 328 13.62 -59.20 -4.92
CA LEU A 328 14.16 -60.51 -5.31
C LEU A 328 13.37 -61.14 -6.48
N HIS A 329 12.04 -60.97 -6.47
CA HIS A 329 11.08 -61.45 -7.46
C HIS A 329 10.38 -60.28 -8.17
N LYS A 330 9.90 -60.49 -9.39
CA LYS A 330 9.15 -59.46 -10.13
C LYS A 330 7.69 -59.39 -9.70
N GLU A 331 7.31 -58.37 -8.94
CA GLU A 331 5.91 -58.07 -8.61
C GLU A 331 5.24 -57.11 -9.62
N LYS A 332 6.03 -56.16 -10.14
CA LYS A 332 5.61 -55.06 -11.01
C LYS A 332 6.84 -54.45 -11.70
N ASP A 333 6.64 -53.65 -12.73
CA ASP A 333 7.72 -52.88 -13.34
C ASP A 333 8.12 -51.68 -12.44
N LEU A 334 9.41 -51.38 -12.38
CA LEU A 334 9.98 -50.35 -11.51
C LEU A 334 10.05 -49.01 -12.26
N HIS A 335 8.96 -48.25 -12.23
CA HIS A 335 8.89 -46.93 -12.87
C HIS A 335 8.98 -45.79 -11.83
N LEU A 336 9.89 -44.84 -12.06
CA LEU A 336 10.02 -43.61 -11.28
C LEU A 336 9.78 -42.38 -12.17
N ALA A 337 8.72 -41.62 -11.88
CA ALA A 337 8.40 -40.37 -12.58
C ALA A 337 8.72 -39.16 -11.71
N MET A 338 9.50 -38.21 -12.24
CA MET A 338 9.94 -36.99 -11.55
C MET A 338 9.30 -35.74 -12.18
N ALA A 339 8.33 -35.14 -11.49
CA ALA A 339 7.61 -33.95 -11.98
C ALA A 339 8.19 -32.64 -11.42
N GLY A 340 9.20 -32.08 -12.09
CA GLY A 340 9.86 -30.83 -11.74
C GLY A 340 9.01 -29.57 -12.02
N LYS A 341 7.95 -29.35 -11.25
CA LYS A 341 7.11 -28.15 -11.37
C LYS A 341 7.91 -26.87 -11.05
N PRO A 342 8.02 -25.90 -11.99
CA PRO A 342 8.67 -24.62 -11.70
C PRO A 342 7.79 -23.75 -10.80
N PHE A 343 8.34 -23.22 -9.71
CA PHE A 343 7.69 -22.17 -8.91
C PHE A 343 7.86 -20.81 -9.57
N SER A 344 7.23 -20.65 -10.73
CA SER A 344 7.13 -19.39 -11.45
C SER A 344 5.82 -18.69 -11.09
N PHE A 345 5.86 -17.89 -10.02
CA PHE A 345 4.88 -16.82 -9.88
C PHE A 345 5.32 -15.64 -10.73
N ALA A 346 4.36 -14.85 -11.20
CA ALA A 346 4.63 -13.70 -12.04
C ALA A 346 4.38 -12.39 -11.30
N VAL A 347 5.19 -11.38 -11.56
CA VAL A 347 5.09 -10.06 -10.95
C VAL A 347 4.72 -9.05 -12.03
N SER A 348 3.68 -8.27 -11.77
CA SER A 348 3.22 -7.20 -12.69
C SER A 348 3.05 -5.90 -11.91
N VAL A 349 3.52 -4.80 -12.48
CA VAL A 349 3.30 -3.45 -11.94
C VAL A 349 2.02 -2.89 -12.56
N ARG A 350 1.12 -2.32 -11.75
CA ARG A 350 -0.16 -1.77 -12.24
C ARG A 350 -0.55 -0.46 -11.59
N ASN A 351 -1.26 0.38 -12.34
CA ASN A 351 -1.87 1.60 -11.83
C ASN A 351 -2.92 1.25 -10.75
N GLN A 352 -2.74 1.76 -9.53
CA GLN A 352 -3.63 1.49 -8.40
C GLN A 352 -5.10 1.87 -8.66
N THR A 353 -5.32 2.92 -9.45
CA THR A 353 -6.65 3.48 -9.76
C THR A 353 -7.31 2.78 -10.95
N THR A 354 -6.63 2.70 -12.10
CA THR A 354 -7.21 2.15 -13.34
C THR A 354 -7.06 0.63 -13.46
N ARG A 355 -6.23 0.01 -12.62
CA ARG A 355 -5.82 -1.42 -12.65
C ARG A 355 -5.12 -1.87 -13.94
N GLN A 356 -4.81 -0.94 -14.85
CA GLN A 356 -4.02 -1.19 -16.05
C GLN A 356 -2.58 -1.55 -15.68
N LEU A 357 -2.01 -2.59 -16.31
CA LEU A 357 -0.59 -2.93 -16.19
C LEU A 357 0.28 -1.86 -16.86
N LEU A 358 1.43 -1.56 -16.26
CA LEU A 358 2.43 -0.66 -16.85
C LEU A 358 3.41 -1.44 -17.72
N ASP A 359 3.95 -0.77 -18.73
CA ASP A 359 5.20 -1.14 -19.39
C ASP A 359 6.35 -0.23 -18.91
N LYS A 360 7.58 -0.53 -19.33
CA LYS A 360 8.78 0.32 -19.10
C LYS A 360 9.01 0.71 -17.63
N CYS A 361 8.76 -0.22 -16.72
CA CYS A 361 9.16 -0.15 -15.32
C CYS A 361 10.05 -1.35 -14.98
N GLU A 362 10.73 -1.28 -13.84
CA GLU A 362 11.57 -2.35 -13.32
C GLU A 362 11.10 -2.77 -11.92
N ILE A 363 11.47 -3.97 -11.49
CA ILE A 363 11.22 -4.48 -10.15
C ILE A 363 12.56 -4.84 -9.53
N ARG A 364 12.83 -4.25 -8.37
CA ARG A 364 13.89 -4.68 -7.45
C ARG A 364 13.39 -5.89 -6.68
N VAL A 365 14.16 -6.96 -6.72
CA VAL A 365 13.92 -8.24 -6.05
C VAL A 365 15.04 -8.46 -5.04
N GLU A 366 14.75 -8.24 -3.76
CA GLU A 366 15.65 -8.56 -2.65
C GLU A 366 15.27 -9.95 -2.12
N ASN A 367 16.14 -10.95 -2.28
CA ASN A 367 15.99 -12.23 -1.59
C ASN A 367 16.62 -12.14 -0.20
N LEU A 368 15.76 -11.98 0.81
CA LEU A 368 16.16 -11.78 2.19
C LEU A 368 16.73 -13.06 2.83
N SER A 369 16.37 -14.23 2.30
CA SER A 369 16.88 -15.54 2.73
C SER A 369 18.25 -15.89 2.14
N GLN A 370 18.54 -15.46 0.90
CA GLN A 370 19.81 -15.72 0.21
C GLN A 370 20.77 -14.50 0.20
N HIS A 371 20.35 -13.36 0.75
CA HIS A 371 21.08 -12.09 0.79
C HIS A 371 21.55 -11.58 -0.59
N SER A 372 20.72 -11.78 -1.62
CA SER A 372 20.98 -11.35 -3.00
C SER A 372 19.96 -10.31 -3.48
N GLU A 373 20.39 -9.40 -4.34
CA GLU A 373 19.53 -8.38 -4.96
C GLU A 373 19.66 -8.42 -6.49
N THR A 374 18.51 -8.40 -7.19
CA THR A 374 18.44 -8.34 -8.65
C THR A 374 17.41 -7.28 -9.08
N ILE A 375 17.66 -6.57 -10.17
CA ILE A 375 16.68 -5.68 -10.80
C ILE A 375 16.27 -6.27 -12.16
N LEU A 376 14.98 -6.37 -12.42
CA LEU A 376 14.41 -7.01 -13.61
C LEU A 376 13.38 -6.13 -14.33
N PRO A 377 13.32 -6.13 -15.67
CA PRO A 377 12.34 -5.37 -16.44
C PRO A 377 10.94 -5.99 -16.33
N ALA A 378 9.93 -5.16 -16.05
CA ALA A 378 8.54 -5.56 -15.86
C ALA A 378 7.69 -5.22 -17.08
N THR A 379 7.76 -6.05 -18.13
CA THR A 379 7.11 -5.76 -19.43
C THR A 379 6.22 -6.89 -19.94
N PRO A 380 4.89 -6.84 -19.72
CA PRO A 380 4.18 -6.17 -18.62
C PRO A 380 4.14 -7.02 -17.34
N ARG A 381 4.78 -8.20 -17.38
CA ARG A 381 4.70 -9.29 -16.41
C ARG A 381 6.03 -10.05 -16.46
N VAL A 382 6.76 -10.10 -15.36
CA VAL A 382 8.05 -10.81 -15.25
C VAL A 382 7.87 -12.08 -14.43
N PHE A 383 8.48 -13.19 -14.86
CA PHE A 383 8.52 -14.42 -14.08
C PHE A 383 9.78 -14.43 -13.21
N LEU A 384 9.64 -14.84 -11.95
CA LEU A 384 10.79 -15.06 -11.06
C LEU A 384 11.11 -16.55 -10.99
N SER A 385 12.39 -16.85 -10.88
CA SER A 385 12.97 -18.18 -11.09
C SER A 385 14.22 -18.37 -10.22
N GLY A 386 14.73 -19.61 -10.09
CA GLY A 386 15.90 -19.93 -9.24
C GLY A 386 15.65 -19.84 -7.72
N LEU A 387 14.38 -19.86 -7.29
CA LEU A 387 13.96 -19.69 -5.90
C LEU A 387 13.89 -21.02 -5.13
N LYS A 388 14.15 -20.96 -3.83
CA LYS A 388 14.05 -22.12 -2.92
C LYS A 388 12.73 -22.09 -2.14
N GLU A 389 12.27 -23.25 -1.69
CA GLU A 389 11.10 -23.32 -0.82
C GLU A 389 11.37 -22.53 0.47
N HIS A 390 10.41 -21.69 0.86
CA HIS A 390 10.48 -20.75 1.98
C HIS A 390 11.44 -19.56 1.83
N ASP A 391 11.98 -19.28 0.64
CA ASP A 391 12.65 -17.99 0.36
C ASP A 391 11.69 -16.82 0.66
N LEU A 392 12.17 -15.85 1.45
CA LEU A 392 11.49 -14.59 1.74
C LEU A 392 12.00 -13.52 0.78
N LEU A 393 11.10 -12.96 -0.02
CA LEU A 393 11.42 -11.95 -1.03
C LEU A 393 10.75 -10.62 -0.68
N ARG A 394 11.46 -9.52 -0.89
CA ARG A 394 10.90 -8.17 -0.94
C ARG A 394 10.92 -7.68 -2.39
N LEU A 395 9.75 -7.26 -2.88
CA LEU A 395 9.53 -6.79 -4.24
C LEU A 395 9.17 -5.31 -4.23
N THR A 396 9.96 -4.49 -4.91
CA THR A 396 9.80 -3.02 -4.94
C THR A 396 9.79 -2.51 -6.38
N PRO A 397 8.71 -1.86 -6.85
CA PRO A 397 8.70 -1.17 -8.14
C PRO A 397 9.73 -0.03 -8.16
N VAL A 398 10.58 0.00 -9.18
CA VAL A 398 11.64 1.00 -9.40
C VAL A 398 11.66 1.46 -10.86
N ASN A 399 12.38 2.55 -11.14
CA ASN A 399 12.53 3.13 -12.48
C ASN A 399 11.18 3.27 -13.24
N LEU A 400 10.20 3.85 -12.53
CA LEU A 400 8.83 3.99 -13.01
C LEU A 400 8.70 5.09 -14.09
N PRO A 401 7.76 4.95 -15.04
CA PRO A 401 7.37 6.04 -15.92
C PRO A 401 6.93 7.31 -15.16
N SER A 402 7.21 8.48 -15.75
CA SER A 402 6.80 9.77 -15.18
C SER A 402 5.30 9.82 -14.91
N GLY A 403 4.91 10.36 -13.74
CA GLY A 403 3.53 10.34 -13.26
C GLY A 403 3.16 9.10 -12.43
N TYR A 404 4.13 8.24 -12.06
CA TYR A 404 3.92 7.13 -11.14
C TYR A 404 4.96 7.08 -10.02
N VAL A 405 4.50 6.77 -8.81
CA VAL A 405 5.37 6.49 -7.66
C VAL A 405 5.04 5.12 -7.05
N SER A 406 6.02 4.47 -6.43
CA SER A 406 5.80 3.20 -5.75
C SER A 406 4.85 3.38 -4.55
N ALA A 407 3.90 2.45 -4.38
CA ALA A 407 3.07 2.40 -3.16
C ALA A 407 3.82 1.81 -1.95
N GLY A 408 5.03 1.28 -2.15
CA GLY A 408 5.84 0.60 -1.16
C GLY A 408 6.41 -0.72 -1.69
N SER A 409 7.01 -1.50 -0.81
CA SER A 409 7.50 -2.86 -1.10
C SER A 409 6.47 -3.91 -0.68
N THR A 410 6.28 -4.95 -1.49
CA THR A 410 5.50 -6.14 -1.09
C THR A 410 6.46 -7.24 -0.66
N GLU A 411 6.29 -7.77 0.55
CA GLU A 411 7.00 -8.96 1.01
C GLU A 411 6.16 -10.21 0.75
N ILE A 412 6.79 -11.26 0.24
CA ILE A 412 6.18 -12.56 -0.06
C ILE A 412 7.12 -13.68 0.37
N LYS A 413 6.56 -14.86 0.67
CA LYS A 413 7.31 -16.07 0.99
C LYS A 413 6.99 -17.14 -0.05
N ALA A 414 8.01 -17.87 -0.51
CA ALA A 414 7.83 -19.02 -1.39
C ALA A 414 7.17 -20.18 -0.62
N GLU A 415 5.91 -20.49 -0.94
CA GLU A 415 5.15 -21.60 -0.36
C GLU A 415 4.51 -22.46 -1.47
N LYS A 416 4.13 -23.70 -1.13
CA LYS A 416 4.03 -24.81 -2.09
C LYS A 416 2.99 -24.64 -3.22
N LEU A 417 3.42 -25.09 -4.41
CA LEU A 417 2.65 -25.73 -5.50
C LEU A 417 1.60 -24.93 -6.30
N GLU A 418 1.20 -23.72 -5.94
CA GLU A 418 0.34 -22.89 -6.79
C GLU A 418 1.08 -21.68 -7.38
N SER A 419 0.91 -21.45 -8.68
CA SER A 419 1.42 -20.27 -9.38
C SER A 419 0.42 -19.12 -9.28
N PHE A 420 0.82 -18.02 -8.62
CA PHE A 420 0.01 -16.82 -8.43
C PHE A 420 0.58 -15.60 -9.16
N ASP A 421 -0.19 -14.51 -9.22
CA ASP A 421 0.25 -13.21 -9.73
C ASP A 421 0.45 -12.22 -8.57
N VAL A 422 1.66 -11.70 -8.42
CA VAL A 422 1.96 -10.60 -7.50
C VAL A 422 1.75 -9.28 -8.23
N MET A 423 0.67 -8.60 -7.87
CA MET A 423 0.28 -7.33 -8.44
C MET A 423 0.81 -6.18 -7.58
N LEU A 424 1.90 -5.55 -8.01
CA LEU A 424 2.48 -4.39 -7.34
C LEU A 424 1.73 -3.12 -7.79
N ASP A 425 0.94 -2.55 -6.87
CA ASP A 425 0.24 -1.28 -7.11
C ASP A 425 1.24 -0.11 -7.12
N VAL A 426 1.19 0.73 -8.17
CA VAL A 426 1.84 2.05 -8.21
C VAL A 426 0.80 3.16 -8.19
N ILE A 427 1.13 4.24 -7.49
CA ILE A 427 0.25 5.38 -7.28
C ILE A 427 0.45 6.36 -8.45
N PRO A 428 -0.59 6.63 -9.27
CA PRO A 428 -0.51 7.70 -10.26
C PRO A 428 -0.50 9.08 -9.59
N TYR A 429 0.26 10.01 -10.16
CA TYR A 429 0.31 11.41 -9.75
C TYR A 429 0.42 12.35 -10.96
N VAL A 430 -0.02 13.60 -10.77
CA VAL A 430 0.16 14.71 -11.71
C VAL A 430 1.17 15.67 -11.10
N LEU A 431 2.28 15.91 -11.81
CA LEU A 431 3.25 16.93 -11.44
C LEU A 431 2.60 18.32 -11.68
N THR A 432 2.48 19.11 -10.61
CA THR A 432 1.70 20.35 -10.62
C THR A 432 2.49 21.53 -10.08
N ASP A 433 2.50 22.63 -10.84
CA ASP A 433 3.06 23.92 -10.43
C ASP A 433 1.94 24.95 -10.22
N PHE A 434 2.05 25.76 -9.17
CA PHE A 434 1.14 26.87 -8.86
C PHE A 434 1.91 28.18 -8.79
N GLN A 435 1.56 29.12 -9.68
CA GLN A 435 2.10 30.48 -9.65
C GLN A 435 1.30 31.32 -8.65
N LEU A 436 1.80 31.45 -7.42
CA LEU A 436 1.16 32.19 -6.32
C LEU A 436 1.99 33.42 -5.88
N PRO A 437 1.36 34.50 -5.36
CA PRO A 437 2.06 35.66 -4.82
C PRO A 437 2.98 35.32 -3.63
N GLN A 438 4.28 35.63 -3.74
CA GLN A 438 5.26 35.34 -2.67
C GLN A 438 5.08 36.16 -1.38
N SER A 439 4.24 37.21 -1.38
CA SER A 439 3.95 38.05 -0.21
C SER A 439 2.87 37.47 0.72
N ALA A 440 2.43 36.24 0.50
CA ALA A 440 1.29 35.64 1.17
C ALA A 440 1.54 34.17 1.52
N GLY A 441 0.98 33.75 2.65
CA GLY A 441 0.88 32.35 3.05
C GLY A 441 -0.35 31.72 2.41
N TYR A 442 -0.20 30.50 1.90
CA TYR A 442 -1.28 29.70 1.35
C TYR A 442 -1.21 28.28 1.89
N GLU A 443 -2.34 27.60 1.93
CA GLU A 443 -2.43 26.18 2.23
C GLU A 443 -3.44 25.52 1.27
N LEU A 444 -3.11 24.30 0.84
CA LEU A 444 -3.96 23.48 -0.01
C LEU A 444 -4.65 22.43 0.87
N PHE A 445 -5.95 22.25 0.67
CA PHE A 445 -6.81 21.33 1.43
C PHE A 445 -7.40 20.25 0.52
N ALA A 446 -7.70 19.08 1.10
CA ALA A 446 -8.36 17.97 0.43
C ALA A 446 -9.90 18.03 0.53
N ASP A 447 -10.43 18.91 1.38
CA ASP A 447 -11.86 19.13 1.63
C ASP A 447 -12.26 20.58 1.39
N LYS A 448 -13.55 20.82 1.12
CA LYS A 448 -14.07 22.17 0.80
C LYS A 448 -14.15 23.06 2.04
N GLU A 449 -14.34 22.45 3.19
CA GLU A 449 -14.44 23.07 4.51
C GLU A 449 -13.07 23.51 5.06
N CYS A 450 -11.97 23.13 4.39
CA CYS A 450 -10.58 23.38 4.79
C CYS A 450 -10.26 22.90 6.20
N THR A 451 -10.62 21.65 6.50
CA THR A 451 -10.38 20.94 7.76
C THR A 451 -9.29 19.86 7.64
N LEU A 452 -8.94 19.45 6.42
CA LEU A 452 -7.94 18.43 6.12
C LEU A 452 -6.91 18.96 5.11
N SER A 453 -5.73 19.34 5.61
CA SER A 453 -4.59 19.76 4.79
C SER A 453 -4.24 18.70 3.74
N ALA A 454 -3.83 19.15 2.56
CA ALA A 454 -3.37 18.29 1.48
C ALA A 454 -1.89 17.92 1.67
N PHE A 455 -1.55 16.73 1.17
CA PHE A 455 -0.19 16.17 1.19
C PHE A 455 0.16 15.70 -0.23
N ASP A 456 1.45 15.49 -0.50
CA ASP A 456 1.87 14.81 -1.73
C ASP A 456 1.45 13.32 -1.74
N VAL A 457 1.65 12.62 -2.86
CA VAL A 457 1.37 11.18 -2.95
C VAL A 457 2.18 10.29 -2.01
N LEU A 458 3.26 10.78 -1.42
CA LEU A 458 4.10 10.11 -0.42
C LEU A 458 3.71 10.47 1.03
N ARG A 459 2.71 11.34 1.22
CA ARG A 459 2.24 11.92 2.50
C ARG A 459 3.21 12.93 3.15
N HIS A 460 4.11 13.53 2.38
CA HIS A 460 4.87 14.68 2.84
C HIS A 460 3.99 15.95 2.84
N PRO A 461 4.22 16.89 3.78
CA PRO A 461 3.65 18.24 3.69
C PRO A 461 4.06 18.91 2.38
N LEU A 462 3.15 19.67 1.76
CA LEU A 462 3.42 20.38 0.53
C LEU A 462 4.36 21.57 0.81
N MET A 463 5.65 21.37 0.51
CA MET A 463 6.73 22.31 0.80
C MET A 463 7.08 23.13 -0.44
N GLY A 464 6.41 24.28 -0.60
CA GLY A 464 6.53 25.13 -1.79
C GLY A 464 5.40 24.88 -2.80
N TRP A 465 5.58 25.42 -4.01
CA TRP A 465 4.51 25.52 -5.03
C TRP A 465 4.92 25.00 -6.42
N GLU A 466 6.05 24.31 -6.51
CA GLU A 466 6.60 23.75 -7.74
C GLU A 466 6.78 22.23 -7.58
N ASN A 467 6.66 21.47 -8.68
CA ASN A 467 6.85 20.02 -8.75
C ASN A 467 5.97 19.21 -7.77
N LEU A 468 4.79 19.72 -7.38
CA LEU A 468 3.92 19.05 -6.42
C LEU A 468 3.29 17.80 -7.03
N MET A 469 3.53 16.65 -6.39
CA MET A 469 3.00 15.36 -6.82
C MET A 469 1.61 15.12 -6.20
N LEU A 470 0.55 15.53 -6.91
CA LEU A 470 -0.84 15.41 -6.46
C LEU A 470 -1.57 14.26 -7.17
N LYS A 471 -2.68 13.75 -6.61
CA LYS A 471 -3.54 12.76 -7.28
C LYS A 471 -4.61 13.45 -8.12
N ASP A 472 -5.24 12.73 -9.03
CA ASP A 472 -6.47 13.20 -9.68
C ASP A 472 -7.58 13.42 -8.62
N GLY A 473 -8.22 14.58 -8.66
CA GLY A 473 -9.20 15.00 -7.65
C GLY A 473 -9.34 16.52 -7.53
N THR A 474 -10.28 16.97 -6.69
CA THR A 474 -10.47 18.41 -6.39
C THR A 474 -9.81 18.75 -5.08
N TYR A 475 -8.85 19.67 -5.12
CA TYR A 475 -8.22 20.29 -3.96
C TYR A 475 -8.74 21.73 -3.78
N TYR A 476 -8.51 22.33 -2.63
CA TYR A 476 -9.03 23.64 -2.27
C TYR A 476 -7.91 24.53 -1.74
N LEU A 477 -7.52 25.56 -2.51
CA LEU A 477 -6.47 26.50 -2.11
C LEU A 477 -7.08 27.66 -1.34
N LYS A 478 -6.49 27.99 -0.20
CA LYS A 478 -6.93 29.06 0.69
C LYS A 478 -5.73 29.90 1.11
N GLN A 479 -5.91 31.22 1.13
CA GLN A 479 -4.92 32.14 1.70
C GLN A 479 -4.95 32.04 3.23
N THR A 480 -3.79 31.80 3.84
CA THR A 480 -3.62 31.66 5.29
C THR A 480 -2.95 32.90 5.91
N ASP A 481 -2.12 33.61 5.15
CA ASP A 481 -1.59 34.93 5.52
C ASP A 481 -1.40 35.82 4.25
N CYS A 482 -1.32 37.12 4.43
CA CYS A 482 -1.10 38.15 3.41
C CYS A 482 -0.58 39.47 4.00
N GLY A 483 0.03 39.42 5.19
CA GLY A 483 0.46 40.62 5.90
C GLY A 483 -0.72 41.43 6.46
N LEU A 484 -0.46 42.70 6.82
CA LEU A 484 -1.50 43.62 7.32
C LEU A 484 -1.85 44.72 6.32
N ASP A 485 -1.02 44.93 5.29
CA ASP A 485 -1.15 45.96 4.26
C ASP A 485 -2.09 45.56 3.11
N GLN A 486 -2.61 44.34 3.13
CA GLN A 486 -3.57 43.78 2.18
C GLN A 486 -4.81 43.25 2.92
N TYR A 487 -5.96 43.19 2.27
CA TYR A 487 -7.14 42.47 2.77
C TYR A 487 -7.01 40.99 2.42
N PRO A 488 -7.39 40.07 3.33
CA PRO A 488 -7.29 38.64 3.08
C PRO A 488 -8.34 38.21 2.06
N ASP A 489 -7.93 37.39 1.10
CA ASP A 489 -8.88 36.70 0.23
C ASP A 489 -9.84 35.86 1.09
N GLN A 490 -11.13 35.93 0.77
CA GLN A 490 -12.18 35.19 1.45
C GLN A 490 -12.71 34.03 0.60
N GLU A 491 -12.30 33.95 -0.67
CA GLU A 491 -12.65 32.84 -1.55
C GLU A 491 -11.74 31.62 -1.29
N ILE A 492 -12.34 30.43 -1.42
CA ILE A 492 -11.64 29.15 -1.38
C ILE A 492 -11.62 28.64 -2.82
N HIS A 493 -10.44 28.55 -3.42
CA HIS A 493 -10.26 28.30 -4.85
C HIS A 493 -10.22 26.81 -5.16
N PRO A 494 -11.23 26.24 -5.85
CA PRO A 494 -11.27 24.82 -6.18
C PRO A 494 -10.36 24.48 -7.37
N ILE A 495 -9.41 23.58 -7.15
CA ILE A 495 -8.40 23.15 -8.13
C ILE A 495 -8.64 21.68 -8.46
N VAL A 496 -9.22 21.42 -9.65
CA VAL A 496 -9.39 20.06 -10.18
C VAL A 496 -8.08 19.59 -10.82
N ILE A 497 -7.31 18.74 -10.15
CA ILE A 497 -6.18 18.00 -10.72
C ILE A 497 -6.73 16.85 -11.59
N ASP A 498 -6.21 16.74 -12.80
CA ASP A 498 -6.72 15.86 -13.85
C ASP A 498 -5.59 15.47 -14.81
N SER A 499 -5.14 14.22 -14.73
CA SER A 499 -4.06 13.63 -15.51
C SER A 499 -4.27 13.70 -17.03
N GLN A 500 -5.52 13.86 -17.49
CA GLN A 500 -5.86 14.01 -18.91
C GLN A 500 -5.79 15.47 -19.38
N LYS A 501 -5.58 16.45 -18.48
CA LYS A 501 -5.51 17.89 -18.78
C LYS A 501 -4.16 18.47 -18.36
N THR A 502 -3.11 18.09 -19.09
CA THR A 502 -1.73 18.52 -18.86
C THR A 502 -1.52 20.02 -19.17
N SER A 503 -1.66 20.87 -18.17
CA SER A 503 -1.22 22.27 -18.20
C SER A 503 -1.02 22.83 -16.79
N ALA A 504 0.08 23.56 -16.58
CA ALA A 504 0.34 24.30 -15.34
C ALA A 504 -0.76 25.35 -15.10
N ARG A 505 -1.13 25.60 -13.84
CA ARG A 505 -2.25 26.48 -13.50
C ARG A 505 -1.78 27.73 -12.76
N THR A 506 -1.74 28.84 -13.48
CA THR A 506 -1.70 30.18 -12.89
C THR A 506 -3.01 30.43 -12.15
N ILE A 507 -2.95 30.69 -10.84
CA ILE A 507 -4.12 31.01 -10.02
C ILE A 507 -4.00 32.48 -9.62
N ALA A 508 -4.79 33.33 -10.27
CA ALA A 508 -4.70 34.79 -10.15
C ALA A 508 -5.35 35.31 -8.85
N ILE A 509 -4.76 34.98 -7.70
CA ILE A 509 -5.17 35.55 -6.41
C ILE A 509 -4.69 37.01 -6.37
N ALA A 510 -5.61 37.93 -6.65
CA ALA A 510 -5.33 39.36 -6.72
C ALA A 510 -5.08 39.93 -5.31
N ALA A 511 -3.86 40.41 -5.07
CA ALA A 511 -3.53 41.19 -3.86
C ALA A 511 -4.45 42.42 -3.77
N GLN A 512 -5.19 42.56 -2.66
CA GLN A 512 -6.14 43.66 -2.46
C GLN A 512 -5.59 44.63 -1.41
N PRO A 513 -4.82 45.67 -1.78
CA PRO A 513 -4.17 46.55 -0.83
C PRO A 513 -5.18 47.33 0.04
N VAL A 514 -4.81 47.57 1.29
CA VAL A 514 -5.61 48.29 2.30
C VAL A 514 -5.47 49.79 2.05
N ILE A 515 -6.09 50.28 0.97
CA ILE A 515 -6.10 51.68 0.58
C ILE A 515 -7.14 52.46 1.39
N VAL A 516 -6.79 53.68 1.79
CA VAL A 516 -7.69 54.71 2.28
C VAL A 516 -7.62 55.94 1.37
N SER A 517 -8.73 56.63 1.14
CA SER A 517 -8.78 57.90 0.43
C SER A 517 -8.94 59.03 1.45
N LEU A 518 -7.85 59.67 1.87
CA LEU A 518 -7.95 60.81 2.79
C LEU A 518 -8.50 62.02 2.06
N ALA A 519 -9.46 62.73 2.66
CA ALA A 519 -10.03 63.94 2.07
C ALA A 519 -10.17 65.08 3.09
N VAL A 520 -10.10 66.31 2.59
CA VAL A 520 -10.41 67.54 3.34
C VAL A 520 -11.46 68.28 2.51
N LYS A 521 -12.61 68.62 3.10
CA LYS A 521 -13.74 69.23 2.39
C LYS A 521 -14.34 70.37 3.19
N ASP A 522 -14.94 71.34 2.50
CA ASP A 522 -15.79 72.36 3.10
C ASP A 522 -17.28 72.07 2.85
N SER A 523 -18.13 73.10 2.75
CA SER A 523 -19.54 72.93 2.42
C SER A 523 -19.79 72.67 0.93
N ASP A 524 -18.83 73.04 0.08
CA ASP A 524 -19.03 73.24 -1.35
C ASP A 524 -18.10 72.34 -2.19
N SER A 525 -16.91 72.00 -1.68
CA SER A 525 -15.81 71.41 -2.46
C SER A 525 -14.75 70.66 -1.62
N ASP A 526 -13.88 69.93 -2.31
CA ASP A 526 -12.60 69.44 -1.77
C ASP A 526 -11.59 70.58 -1.62
N VAL A 527 -10.82 70.58 -0.53
CA VAL A 527 -9.82 71.62 -0.19
C VAL A 527 -8.42 71.10 -0.53
N HIS A 528 -8.05 71.17 -1.82
CA HIS A 528 -6.80 70.62 -2.34
C HIS A 528 -5.54 71.30 -1.80
N GLU A 529 -5.65 72.55 -1.33
CA GLU A 529 -4.58 73.31 -0.68
C GLU A 529 -4.27 72.85 0.77
N ALA A 530 -5.07 71.93 1.33
CA ALA A 530 -4.87 71.42 2.67
C ALA A 530 -3.62 70.53 2.78
N GLN A 531 -2.92 70.62 3.91
CA GLN A 531 -1.87 69.69 4.31
C GLN A 531 -2.31 68.95 5.55
N VAL A 532 -2.26 67.61 5.48
CA VAL A 532 -2.69 66.70 6.54
C VAL A 532 -1.51 65.89 7.06
N GLN A 533 -1.68 65.39 8.27
CA GLN A 533 -0.83 64.37 8.88
C GLN A 533 -1.75 63.25 9.40
N LEU A 534 -1.29 62.01 9.23
CA LEU A 534 -1.95 60.81 9.74
C LEU A 534 -1.05 60.19 10.80
N LEU A 535 -1.58 60.05 12.01
CA LEU A 535 -0.89 59.46 13.14
C LEU A 535 -1.45 58.05 13.41
N ASP A 536 -0.62 57.14 13.90
CA ASP A 536 -1.04 55.80 14.30
C ASP A 536 -1.65 55.76 15.73
N GLU A 537 -1.75 54.57 16.31
CA GLU A 537 -2.25 54.34 17.67
C GLU A 537 -1.27 54.73 18.80
N ASN A 538 0.02 54.85 18.50
CA ASN A 538 1.07 55.33 19.42
C ASN A 538 1.19 56.87 19.38
N GLY A 539 0.81 57.47 18.24
CA GLY A 539 0.98 58.89 17.95
C GLY A 539 2.13 59.19 16.99
N ASP A 540 2.72 58.17 16.37
CA ASP A 540 3.77 58.31 15.37
C ASP A 540 3.17 58.71 14.01
N ILE A 541 3.84 59.60 13.28
CA ILE A 541 3.38 60.09 11.97
C ILE A 541 3.67 59.03 10.91
N VAL A 542 2.61 58.42 10.36
CA VAL A 542 2.69 57.42 9.29
C VAL A 542 2.48 57.99 7.89
N PHE A 543 1.89 59.19 7.78
CA PHE A 543 1.81 59.95 6.54
C PHE A 543 1.77 61.46 6.82
N GLU A 544 2.39 62.25 5.95
CA GLU A 544 2.29 63.70 5.94
C GLU A 544 2.30 64.23 4.50
N GLY A 545 1.38 65.14 4.14
CA GLY A 545 1.31 65.74 2.81
C GLY A 545 -0.08 66.22 2.41
N ALA A 546 -0.34 66.28 1.10
CA ALA A 546 -1.68 66.55 0.57
C ALA A 546 -2.64 65.35 0.78
N PRO A 547 -3.95 65.58 0.91
CA PRO A 547 -4.95 64.50 0.94
C PRO A 547 -4.92 63.67 -0.36
N GLY A 548 -5.13 62.36 -0.26
CA GLY A 548 -5.05 61.42 -1.38
C GLY A 548 -5.14 59.95 -0.95
N GLN A 549 -4.86 59.04 -1.88
CA GLN A 549 -4.85 57.59 -1.63
C GLN A 549 -3.54 57.13 -0.97
N ILE A 550 -3.65 56.40 0.15
CA ILE A 550 -2.53 55.88 0.94
C ILE A 550 -2.83 54.42 1.32
N GLN A 551 -1.80 53.56 1.31
CA GLN A 551 -1.88 52.19 1.83
C GLN A 551 -1.59 52.19 3.35
N LEU A 552 -2.47 51.55 4.12
CA LEU A 552 -2.37 51.43 5.58
C LEU A 552 -2.39 49.96 6.02
N GLN A 553 -2.21 49.71 7.32
CA GLN A 553 -2.39 48.37 7.90
C GLN A 553 -3.81 48.18 8.45
N ARG A 554 -4.42 47.03 8.11
CA ARG A 554 -5.75 46.58 8.55
C ARG A 554 -5.84 46.42 10.07
N GLY A 555 -7.05 46.55 10.62
CA GLY A 555 -7.32 46.42 12.06
C GLY A 555 -6.86 47.57 12.95
N ARG A 556 -5.79 48.30 12.58
CA ARG A 556 -5.23 49.44 13.32
C ARG A 556 -6.15 50.66 13.34
N VAL A 557 -5.91 51.54 14.31
CA VAL A 557 -6.58 52.84 14.46
C VAL A 557 -5.62 53.95 14.03
N TYR A 558 -6.13 54.94 13.30
CA TYR A 558 -5.38 56.12 12.87
C TYR A 558 -6.13 57.41 13.23
N SER A 559 -5.38 58.50 13.36
CA SER A 559 -5.88 59.85 13.66
C SER A 559 -5.48 60.81 12.54
N LEU A 560 -6.45 61.21 11.72
CA LEU A 560 -6.26 62.21 10.65
C LEU A 560 -6.48 63.61 11.22
N GLN A 561 -5.50 64.50 11.01
CA GLN A 561 -5.59 65.90 11.41
C GLN A 561 -4.86 66.82 10.42
N LEU A 562 -5.16 68.11 10.45
CA LEU A 562 -4.38 69.10 9.70
C LEU A 562 -2.93 69.15 10.22
N LYS A 563 -1.99 69.37 9.31
CA LYS A 563 -0.64 69.88 9.64
C LYS A 563 -0.67 71.40 9.79
N THR A 564 -1.34 72.08 8.85
CA THR A 564 -1.50 73.54 8.80
C THR A 564 -2.90 73.88 8.32
N LEU A 565 -3.56 74.85 8.98
CA LEU A 565 -4.86 75.38 8.56
C LEU A 565 -4.69 76.28 7.33
N PRO A 566 -5.35 76.01 6.19
CA PRO A 566 -5.23 76.87 5.01
C PRO A 566 -5.89 78.25 5.22
N ALA A 567 -5.45 79.25 4.47
CA ALA A 567 -5.98 80.61 4.57
C ALA A 567 -7.46 80.67 4.15
N GLY A 568 -8.27 81.46 4.86
CA GLY A 568 -9.72 81.56 4.60
C GLY A 568 -10.55 80.38 5.12
N TYR A 569 -9.98 79.53 5.97
CA TYR A 569 -10.65 78.37 6.59
C TYR A 569 -10.56 78.35 8.11
N THR A 570 -11.58 77.78 8.75
CA THR A 570 -11.59 77.40 10.18
C THR A 570 -12.08 75.95 10.36
N GLY A 571 -12.00 75.43 11.58
CA GLY A 571 -12.43 74.06 11.91
C GLY A 571 -11.30 73.03 11.86
N GLY A 572 -11.49 71.91 11.15
CA GLY A 572 -10.45 70.89 10.95
C GLY A 572 -10.06 70.08 12.20
N ARG A 573 -11.02 69.83 13.11
CA ARG A 573 -10.79 68.96 14.28
C ARG A 573 -10.38 67.55 13.84
N ALA A 574 -9.36 67.00 14.51
CA ALA A 574 -8.86 65.66 14.25
C ALA A 574 -9.97 64.59 14.32
N ILE A 575 -9.96 63.64 13.38
CA ILE A 575 -10.87 62.50 13.34
C ILE A 575 -10.10 61.19 13.51
N ARG A 576 -10.68 60.23 14.24
CA ARG A 576 -10.12 58.89 14.41
C ARG A 576 -10.98 57.86 13.68
N PHE A 577 -10.32 56.96 12.96
CA PHE A 577 -10.95 55.85 12.25
C PHE A 577 -10.14 54.56 12.44
N ARG A 578 -10.79 53.41 12.28
CA ARG A 578 -10.15 52.09 12.33
C ARG A 578 -10.24 51.47 10.93
N MET A 579 -9.14 50.94 10.43
CA MET A 579 -9.19 50.13 9.20
C MET A 579 -9.85 48.77 9.53
N PRO A 580 -10.85 48.31 8.77
CA PRO A 580 -11.50 47.03 9.02
C PRO A 580 -10.52 45.86 8.80
N LEU A 581 -10.89 44.67 9.27
CA LEU A 581 -10.08 43.45 9.09
C LEU A 581 -10.37 42.74 7.75
N GLN A 582 -11.58 42.89 7.24
CA GLN A 582 -12.03 42.45 5.92
C GLN A 582 -12.26 43.68 5.03
N LYS A 583 -12.23 43.49 3.70
CA LYS A 583 -12.50 44.57 2.75
C LYS A 583 -13.97 45.03 2.86
N PRO A 584 -14.25 46.34 3.00
CA PRO A 584 -15.61 46.87 2.97
C PRO A 584 -16.19 46.90 1.54
N GLU A 585 -17.51 46.92 1.42
CA GLU A 585 -18.21 47.09 0.15
C GLU A 585 -18.03 48.50 -0.47
N THR A 586 -17.71 49.50 0.36
CA THR A 586 -17.50 50.90 -0.04
C THR A 586 -16.11 51.38 0.37
N ASP A 587 -15.49 52.21 -0.45
CA ASP A 587 -14.18 52.80 -0.17
C ASP A 587 -14.18 53.61 1.13
N ILE A 588 -13.05 53.56 1.85
CA ILE A 588 -12.88 54.25 3.13
C ILE A 588 -12.40 55.67 2.84
N GLU A 589 -13.28 56.66 3.03
CA GLU A 589 -12.99 58.09 2.88
C GLU A 589 -13.10 58.86 4.21
N PRO A 590 -12.01 59.00 5.00
CA PRO A 590 -11.99 59.83 6.19
C PRO A 590 -11.95 61.31 5.80
N VAL A 591 -13.09 62.00 5.94
CA VAL A 591 -13.24 63.41 5.56
C VAL A 591 -13.03 64.36 6.76
N LEU A 592 -11.93 65.12 6.76
CA LEU A 592 -11.80 66.31 7.60
C LEU A 592 -12.73 67.41 7.06
N LYS A 593 -13.57 68.00 7.93
CA LYS A 593 -14.46 69.09 7.56
C LYS A 593 -13.92 70.45 8.03
N LEU A 594 -13.78 71.36 7.08
CA LEU A 594 -13.48 72.78 7.30
C LEU A 594 -14.73 73.63 7.08
N GLN A 595 -14.65 74.89 7.51
CA GLN A 595 -15.62 75.93 7.19
C GLN A 595 -14.88 77.09 6.54
N SER A 596 -15.24 77.44 5.32
CA SER A 596 -14.68 78.58 4.59
C SER A 596 -15.26 79.90 5.10
N PHE A 597 -14.49 80.99 4.98
CA PHE A 597 -14.90 82.32 5.39
C PHE A 597 -14.33 83.43 4.49
N ALA A 598 -14.90 84.62 4.61
CA ALA A 598 -14.52 85.84 3.93
C ALA A 598 -13.91 86.83 4.93
N SER A 599 -12.79 87.47 4.57
CA SER A 599 -12.16 88.50 5.39
C SER A 599 -12.70 89.88 5.00
N VAL A 600 -13.77 90.34 5.66
CA VAL A 600 -14.36 91.67 5.40
C VAL A 600 -13.54 92.73 6.12
N SER A 601 -12.99 93.68 5.36
CA SER A 601 -12.15 94.76 5.86
C SER A 601 -12.80 96.11 5.54
N LEU A 602 -13.18 96.88 6.55
CA LEU A 602 -13.80 98.20 6.36
C LEU A 602 -12.77 99.28 6.65
N LYS A 603 -12.55 100.24 5.74
CA LYS A 603 -11.65 101.38 5.94
C LYS A 603 -12.38 102.70 5.77
N MET A 604 -12.25 103.61 6.74
CA MET A 604 -12.79 104.96 6.68
C MET A 604 -11.82 105.93 6.01
N GLU A 605 -12.24 106.63 4.96
CA GLU A 605 -11.34 107.55 4.22
C GLU A 605 -11.03 108.84 5.00
N ALA A 606 -12.00 109.37 5.74
CA ALA A 606 -11.87 110.59 6.55
C ALA A 606 -11.38 110.35 8.00
N ALA A 607 -10.71 109.22 8.24
CA ALA A 607 -9.94 108.85 9.43
C ALA A 607 -10.43 109.33 10.83
N PRO A 608 -11.53 108.77 11.38
CA PRO A 608 -11.80 108.74 12.81
C PRO A 608 -11.39 107.37 13.39
N GLY A 609 -10.25 107.31 14.07
CA GLY A 609 -9.89 106.18 14.92
C GLY A 609 -10.91 105.99 16.05
N GLY A 610 -11.26 104.76 16.39
CA GLY A 610 -12.27 104.45 17.40
C GLY A 610 -13.73 104.57 16.95
N ALA A 611 -14.02 104.78 15.66
CA ALA A 611 -15.38 104.87 15.13
C ALA A 611 -16.12 103.53 15.23
N ALA A 612 -17.35 103.54 15.76
CA ALA A 612 -18.12 102.33 16.03
C ALA A 612 -18.87 101.83 14.79
N VAL A 613 -18.52 100.62 14.33
CA VAL A 613 -19.03 100.03 13.08
C VAL A 613 -19.47 98.58 13.33
N ALA A 614 -20.57 98.19 12.69
CA ALA A 614 -21.07 96.82 12.66
C ALA A 614 -21.49 96.39 11.25
N LEU A 615 -21.51 95.08 11.02
CA LEU A 615 -22.16 94.47 9.86
C LEU A 615 -23.56 93.98 10.22
N CYS A 616 -24.52 94.19 9.33
CA CYS A 616 -25.91 93.78 9.46
C CYS A 616 -26.33 92.86 8.30
N THR A 617 -27.26 91.94 8.57
CA THR A 617 -27.81 90.95 7.61
C THR A 617 -29.00 91.48 6.80
N ARG A 618 -29.42 92.72 7.03
CA ARG A 618 -30.56 93.35 6.35
C ARG A 618 -30.26 94.81 5.98
N LYS A 619 -30.75 95.25 4.82
CA LYS A 619 -30.54 96.62 4.30
C LYS A 619 -31.12 97.73 5.19
N ASN A 620 -32.16 97.43 5.97
CA ASN A 620 -32.71 98.34 6.98
C ASN A 620 -31.91 98.35 8.31
N LEU A 621 -30.74 97.70 8.34
CA LEU A 621 -29.79 97.61 9.46
C LEU A 621 -30.35 96.96 10.76
N SER A 622 -31.58 96.47 10.78
CA SER A 622 -32.28 96.00 11.99
C SER A 622 -31.87 94.61 12.51
N SER A 623 -30.70 94.11 12.14
CA SER A 623 -30.28 92.73 12.39
C SER A 623 -28.75 92.60 12.26
N MET A 624 -28.03 92.72 13.36
CA MET A 624 -26.56 92.56 13.38
C MET A 624 -26.16 91.16 12.91
N ALA A 625 -25.12 91.09 12.09
CA ALA A 625 -24.51 89.86 11.61
C ALA A 625 -23.66 89.21 12.71
N LYS A 626 -23.37 87.91 12.52
CA LYS A 626 -22.39 87.18 13.32
C LYS A 626 -21.20 86.76 12.48
N ASP A 627 -20.03 86.75 13.10
CA ASP A 627 -18.80 86.18 12.55
C ASP A 627 -18.83 84.65 12.60
N ILE A 628 -17.79 84.00 12.06
CA ILE A 628 -17.66 82.53 12.10
C ILE A 628 -17.47 81.95 13.52
N HIS A 629 -17.10 82.78 14.50
CA HIS A 629 -16.98 82.41 15.91
C HIS A 629 -18.31 82.55 16.67
N GLY A 630 -19.37 83.02 16.01
CA GLY A 630 -20.70 83.24 16.58
C GLY A 630 -20.84 84.51 17.42
N GLN A 631 -19.84 85.39 17.41
CA GLN A 631 -19.87 86.72 18.03
C GLN A 631 -20.56 87.71 17.08
N TYR A 632 -21.03 88.85 17.59
CA TYR A 632 -21.60 89.89 16.72
C TYR A 632 -20.48 90.64 16.00
N ALA A 633 -20.59 90.79 14.68
CA ALA A 633 -19.62 91.49 13.84
C ALA A 633 -19.73 93.02 14.04
N ARG A 634 -19.25 93.49 15.18
CA ARG A 634 -19.26 94.88 15.64
C ARG A 634 -17.97 95.19 16.39
N GLY A 635 -17.41 96.37 16.17
CA GLY A 635 -16.23 96.84 16.90
C GLY A 635 -15.97 98.32 16.68
N ARG A 636 -14.72 98.73 16.86
CA ARG A 636 -14.23 100.08 16.57
C ARG A 636 -13.04 100.03 15.62
N THR A 637 -12.94 101.03 14.74
CA THR A 637 -11.77 101.19 13.87
C THR A 637 -10.49 101.42 14.67
N ASP A 638 -9.37 100.92 14.14
CA ASP A 638 -8.03 101.25 14.62
C ASP A 638 -7.63 102.69 14.25
N ASP A 639 -6.42 103.10 14.65
CA ASP A 639 -5.87 104.43 14.35
C ASP A 639 -5.67 104.68 12.84
N ASN A 640 -5.62 103.62 12.03
CA ASN A 640 -5.57 103.68 10.56
C ASN A 640 -6.98 103.75 9.94
N GLY A 641 -8.04 103.85 10.74
CA GLY A 641 -9.43 103.88 10.29
C GLY A 641 -9.96 102.53 9.77
N MET A 642 -9.33 101.41 10.13
CA MET A 642 -9.65 100.06 9.64
C MET A 642 -10.27 99.15 10.71
N ILE A 643 -11.11 98.21 10.29
CA ILE A 643 -11.59 97.09 11.10
C ILE A 643 -11.79 95.85 10.22
N HIS A 644 -11.49 94.67 10.77
CA HIS A 644 -11.57 93.37 10.07
C HIS A 644 -12.58 92.44 10.75
N PHE A 645 -13.31 91.66 9.97
CA PHE A 645 -14.27 90.65 10.43
C PHE A 645 -14.17 89.36 9.59
N GLU A 646 -14.16 88.20 10.26
CA GLU A 646 -14.18 86.88 9.62
C GLU A 646 -15.63 86.40 9.44
N MET A 647 -16.19 86.64 8.26
CA MET A 647 -17.62 86.46 7.98
C MET A 647 -17.90 85.17 7.20
N PRO A 648 -19.04 84.50 7.42
CA PRO A 648 -19.60 83.56 6.44
C PRO A 648 -19.80 84.22 5.06
N GLN A 649 -19.95 83.41 4.01
CA GLN A 649 -20.32 83.93 2.69
C GLN A 649 -21.75 84.52 2.71
N GLY A 650 -21.92 85.72 2.13
CA GLY A 650 -23.22 86.38 2.02
C GLY A 650 -23.15 87.89 1.80
N THR A 651 -24.32 88.51 1.63
CA THR A 651 -24.44 89.97 1.52
C THR A 651 -24.70 90.59 2.90
N TYR A 652 -23.81 91.49 3.31
CA TYR A 652 -23.92 92.27 4.55
C TYR A 652 -24.12 93.76 4.23
N TYR A 653 -24.52 94.53 5.25
CA TYR A 653 -24.74 95.97 5.16
C TYR A 653 -24.03 96.67 6.30
N VAL A 654 -23.28 97.73 6.02
CA VAL A 654 -22.49 98.44 7.04
C VAL A 654 -23.40 99.37 7.84
N MET A 655 -23.38 99.22 9.16
CA MET A 655 -23.99 100.13 10.12
C MET A 655 -22.90 100.91 10.85
N MET A 656 -22.90 102.23 10.70
CA MET A 656 -22.10 103.15 11.52
C MET A 656 -22.98 103.65 12.67
N GLU A 657 -22.63 103.34 13.91
CA GLU A 657 -23.48 103.65 15.07
C GLU A 657 -23.47 105.15 15.39
N GLN A 658 -22.30 105.78 15.29
CA GLN A 658 -22.12 107.23 15.26
C GLN A 658 -21.07 107.55 14.19
N PRO A 659 -21.35 108.47 13.23
CA PRO A 659 -20.28 109.02 12.40
C PRO A 659 -19.32 109.85 13.27
N GLY A 660 -18.08 110.05 12.80
CA GLY A 660 -17.12 110.91 13.50
C GLY A 660 -17.64 112.34 13.61
N ARG A 661 -17.35 113.03 14.73
CA ARG A 661 -18.02 114.26 15.19
C ARG A 661 -18.45 115.28 14.10
N TYR A 662 -17.60 115.52 13.10
CA TYR A 662 -17.80 116.55 12.07
C TYR A 662 -18.34 116.02 10.72
N HIS A 663 -18.89 114.80 10.69
CA HIS A 663 -19.24 114.10 9.45
C HIS A 663 -20.71 113.64 9.37
N TYR A 664 -21.36 113.88 8.23
CA TYR A 664 -22.70 113.37 7.96
C TYR A 664 -22.69 111.85 7.80
N ARG A 665 -23.79 111.20 8.18
CA ARG A 665 -24.09 109.88 7.64
C ARG A 665 -24.57 110.03 6.20
N THR A 666 -23.98 109.26 5.28
CA THR A 666 -24.46 109.17 3.90
C THR A 666 -25.76 108.38 3.83
N LYS A 667 -26.82 108.92 3.20
CA LYS A 667 -28.12 108.22 3.01
C LYS A 667 -28.00 106.86 2.29
N LYS A 668 -26.92 106.63 1.53
CA LYS A 668 -26.65 105.39 0.79
C LYS A 668 -26.13 104.30 1.73
N THR A 669 -26.94 103.28 2.00
CA THR A 669 -26.48 102.05 2.70
C THR A 669 -25.36 101.38 1.90
N VAL A 670 -24.20 101.18 2.52
CA VAL A 670 -23.09 100.42 1.93
C VAL A 670 -23.35 98.92 2.12
N SER A 671 -23.39 98.17 1.01
CA SER A 671 -23.45 96.71 1.00
C SER A 671 -22.07 96.11 0.78
N VAL A 672 -21.83 94.94 1.39
CA VAL A 672 -20.61 94.15 1.27
C VAL A 672 -20.99 92.76 0.79
N GLU A 673 -20.49 92.33 -0.36
CA GLU A 673 -20.62 90.95 -0.82
C GLU A 673 -19.40 90.15 -0.36
N ALA A 674 -19.57 89.44 0.74
CA ALA A 674 -18.53 88.61 1.32
C ALA A 674 -18.50 87.24 0.61
N GLN A 675 -17.44 86.97 -0.15
CA GLN A 675 -17.24 85.71 -0.86
C GLN A 675 -16.21 84.84 -0.14
N ALA A 676 -16.46 83.52 -0.05
CA ALA A 676 -15.58 82.59 0.65
C ALA A 676 -14.13 82.65 0.11
N LYS A 677 -13.16 82.48 1.02
CA LYS A 677 -11.70 82.54 0.78
C LYS A 677 -11.15 83.90 0.31
N GLN A 678 -12.00 84.92 0.11
CA GLN A 678 -11.57 86.25 -0.36
C GLN A 678 -11.41 87.25 0.78
N THR A 679 -10.55 88.26 0.55
CA THR A 679 -10.52 89.49 1.35
C THR A 679 -11.27 90.60 0.61
N VAL A 680 -12.30 91.14 1.23
CA VAL A 680 -13.15 92.19 0.64
C VAL A 680 -12.91 93.49 1.39
N GLN A 681 -12.13 94.40 0.80
CA GLN A 681 -11.90 95.73 1.36
C GLN A 681 -12.94 96.72 0.85
N VAL A 682 -13.62 97.40 1.79
CA VAL A 682 -14.69 98.36 1.52
C VAL A 682 -14.31 99.72 2.08
N PHE A 683 -14.26 100.71 1.20
CA PHE A 683 -13.97 102.10 1.57
C PHE A 683 -15.27 102.80 1.96
N LEU A 684 -15.27 103.37 3.16
CA LEU A 684 -16.38 104.11 3.74
C LEU A 684 -16.07 105.60 3.61
N GLN A 685 -16.89 106.27 2.81
CA GLN A 685 -16.80 107.71 2.58
C GLN A 685 -17.75 108.44 3.55
N LEU A 686 -17.25 109.53 4.14
CA LEU A 686 -17.98 110.40 5.04
C LEU A 686 -17.84 111.83 4.54
N GLN A 687 -18.95 112.54 4.36
CA GLN A 687 -18.95 113.94 3.98
C GLN A 687 -18.83 114.83 5.22
N GLN A 688 -18.07 115.93 5.14
CA GLN A 688 -17.92 116.87 6.25
C GLN A 688 -19.13 117.80 6.36
N ALA A 689 -19.44 118.22 7.58
CA ALA A 689 -20.58 119.08 7.85
C ALA A 689 -20.35 120.56 7.49
N SER A 690 -21.39 121.18 6.94
CA SER A 690 -21.46 122.58 6.55
C SER A 690 -22.89 123.11 6.62
N LEU A 691 -23.03 124.40 6.91
CA LEU A 691 -24.29 125.14 6.77
C LEU A 691 -24.05 126.41 5.95
N GLN A 692 -25.07 126.92 5.29
CA GLN A 692 -25.01 128.23 4.62
C GLN A 692 -25.85 129.24 5.40
N VAL A 693 -25.39 130.49 5.47
CA VAL A 693 -26.16 131.61 6.02
C VAL A 693 -26.21 132.72 4.97
N GLU A 694 -27.39 133.27 4.72
CA GLU A 694 -27.52 134.48 3.89
C GLU A 694 -28.26 135.57 4.65
N ARG A 695 -28.05 136.81 4.23
CA ARG A 695 -28.78 137.97 4.75
C ARG A 695 -29.51 138.65 3.62
N VAL A 696 -30.81 138.93 3.80
CA VAL A 696 -31.63 139.64 2.81
C VAL A 696 -32.46 140.76 3.44
N ASP A 697 -32.94 141.70 2.62
CA ASP A 697 -33.88 142.74 3.04
C ASP A 697 -35.35 142.33 2.89
N GLU A 698 -36.28 143.24 3.24
CA GLU A 698 -37.73 143.05 3.07
C GLU A 698 -38.19 142.91 1.60
N GLN A 699 -37.30 143.06 0.63
CA GLN A 699 -37.54 142.83 -0.80
C GLN A 699 -36.84 141.56 -1.32
N GLY A 700 -36.15 140.81 -0.44
CA GLY A 700 -35.43 139.58 -0.80
C GLY A 700 -34.08 139.82 -1.49
N ARG A 701 -33.50 141.02 -1.39
CA ARG A 701 -32.18 141.34 -1.95
C ARG A 701 -31.09 141.09 -0.92
N HIS A 702 -29.94 140.53 -1.32
CA HIS A 702 -28.82 140.28 -0.41
C HIS A 702 -28.31 141.56 0.27
N VAL A 703 -27.83 141.42 1.51
CA VAL A 703 -27.33 142.53 2.34
C VAL A 703 -25.95 142.16 2.90
N SER A 704 -24.91 142.76 2.32
CA SER A 704 -23.52 142.62 2.74
C SER A 704 -23.14 143.55 3.89
N GLY A 705 -22.03 143.26 4.58
CA GLY A 705 -21.43 144.14 5.59
C GLY A 705 -21.96 144.02 7.02
N ALA A 706 -22.75 142.98 7.34
CA ALA A 706 -23.14 142.67 8.71
C ALA A 706 -22.07 141.82 9.41
N GLU A 707 -21.73 142.10 10.67
CA GLU A 707 -20.85 141.22 11.43
C GLU A 707 -21.68 140.10 12.09
N MET A 708 -21.33 138.85 11.80
CA MET A 708 -22.09 137.65 12.15
C MET A 708 -21.23 136.67 12.96
N ALA A 709 -21.85 135.88 13.83
CA ALA A 709 -21.20 134.85 14.62
C ALA A 709 -22.03 133.56 14.72
N LEU A 710 -21.34 132.42 14.70
CA LEU A 710 -21.89 131.12 15.05
C LEU A 710 -21.43 130.78 16.48
N LEU A 711 -22.40 130.56 17.36
CA LEU A 711 -22.18 130.23 18.77
C LEU A 711 -22.69 128.82 19.07
N ASP A 712 -22.12 128.16 20.08
CA ASP A 712 -22.72 126.97 20.68
C ASP A 712 -23.97 127.31 21.53
N LEU A 713 -24.68 126.28 22.04
CA LEU A 713 -25.84 126.50 22.91
C LEU A 713 -25.51 127.13 24.27
N ALA A 714 -24.24 127.20 24.68
CA ALA A 714 -23.79 127.89 25.88
C ALA A 714 -23.41 129.37 25.61
N GLY A 715 -23.42 129.80 24.35
CA GLY A 715 -23.08 131.16 23.92
C GLY A 715 -21.60 131.37 23.62
N ASN A 716 -20.78 130.31 23.56
CA ASN A 716 -19.37 130.42 23.17
C ASN A 716 -19.26 130.58 21.65
N GLN A 717 -18.50 131.56 21.19
CA GLN A 717 -18.26 131.78 19.76
C GLN A 717 -17.37 130.69 19.16
N LEU A 718 -17.86 130.04 18.11
CA LEU A 718 -17.14 129.02 17.34
C LEU A 718 -16.42 129.64 16.14
N VAL A 719 -17.09 130.57 15.44
CA VAL A 719 -16.55 131.33 14.29
C VAL A 719 -17.35 132.63 14.10
N SER A 720 -16.75 133.64 13.48
CA SER A 720 -17.40 134.89 13.05
C SER A 720 -16.95 135.30 11.66
N TRP A 721 -17.82 136.01 10.93
CA TRP A 721 -17.60 136.46 9.56
C TRP A 721 -18.42 137.72 9.24
N THR A 722 -18.01 138.47 8.23
CA THR A 722 -18.79 139.59 7.66
C THR A 722 -19.70 139.06 6.55
N SER A 723 -20.98 139.45 6.51
CA SER A 723 -21.91 138.96 5.49
C SER A 723 -21.56 139.44 4.08
N SER A 724 -21.65 138.54 3.09
CA SER A 724 -21.36 138.85 1.69
C SER A 724 -22.63 139.18 0.88
N GLU A 725 -22.47 139.39 -0.44
CA GLU A 725 -23.59 139.51 -1.39
C GLU A 725 -24.09 138.13 -1.89
N GLN A 726 -23.66 137.05 -1.23
CA GLN A 726 -24.01 135.66 -1.51
C GLN A 726 -24.28 134.93 -0.18
N ALA A 727 -24.57 133.63 -0.23
CA ALA A 727 -24.67 132.80 0.96
C ALA A 727 -23.28 132.42 1.48
N ASP A 728 -23.00 132.75 2.74
CA ASP A 728 -21.73 132.46 3.40
C ASP A 728 -21.73 131.00 3.89
N ARG A 729 -20.84 130.17 3.33
CA ARG A 729 -20.74 128.73 3.62
C ARG A 729 -19.81 128.46 4.81
N ILE A 730 -20.38 128.07 5.94
CA ILE A 730 -19.69 127.78 7.20
C ILE A 730 -19.54 126.27 7.32
N GLY A 731 -18.35 125.74 7.05
CA GLY A 731 -18.14 124.30 6.93
C GLY A 731 -16.71 123.84 7.11
N MET A 732 -16.55 122.51 7.17
CA MET A 732 -15.32 121.77 7.47
C MET A 732 -14.85 121.91 8.94
N GLY A 733 -15.13 120.88 9.75
CA GLY A 733 -14.53 120.70 11.09
C GLY A 733 -15.05 121.60 12.22
N ILE A 734 -15.97 122.52 11.96
CA ILE A 734 -16.54 123.43 12.98
C ILE A 734 -17.86 122.89 13.55
N VAL A 735 -18.75 122.41 12.68
CA VAL A 735 -20.12 121.97 13.04
C VAL A 735 -20.26 120.45 13.03
N SER A 736 -21.16 119.93 13.86
CA SER A 736 -21.39 118.50 14.09
C SER A 736 -22.84 118.13 13.71
N PRO A 737 -23.07 117.08 12.90
CA PRO A 737 -24.41 116.60 12.58
C PRO A 737 -25.19 116.15 13.83
N GLY A 738 -26.40 116.68 14.01
CA GLY A 738 -27.24 116.50 15.18
C GLY A 738 -26.98 117.46 16.35
N GLU A 739 -25.90 118.26 16.34
CA GLU A 739 -25.73 119.37 17.29
C GLU A 739 -26.52 120.62 16.81
N SER A 740 -26.88 121.49 17.77
CA SER A 740 -27.57 122.76 17.52
C SER A 740 -26.66 123.95 17.84
N TYR A 741 -26.82 125.03 17.08
CA TYR A 741 -26.03 126.26 17.15
C TYR A 741 -26.93 127.50 17.13
N GLN A 742 -26.36 128.63 17.54
CA GLN A 742 -26.98 129.95 17.45
C GLN A 742 -26.23 130.80 16.42
N ILE A 743 -26.94 131.31 15.42
CA ILE A 743 -26.41 132.33 14.49
C ILE A 743 -26.85 133.70 15.01
N ALA A 744 -25.90 134.55 15.38
CA ALA A 744 -26.14 135.87 15.95
C ALA A 744 -25.53 136.98 15.09
N GLU A 745 -26.17 138.14 15.06
CA GLU A 745 -25.59 139.37 14.51
C GLU A 745 -24.90 140.18 15.63
N LEU A 746 -23.61 140.48 15.42
CA LEU A 746 -22.81 141.33 16.29
C LEU A 746 -23.02 142.82 16.00
N SER A 747 -23.11 143.22 14.72
CA SER A 747 -23.41 144.61 14.32
C SER A 747 -24.02 144.73 12.92
N ALA A 748 -24.98 145.65 12.79
CA ALA A 748 -25.73 145.90 11.55
C ALA A 748 -24.93 146.63 10.46
N PRO A 749 -25.22 146.37 9.17
CA PRO A 749 -24.70 147.13 8.05
C PRO A 749 -25.39 148.50 7.92
N ASP A 750 -24.69 149.45 7.29
CA ASP A 750 -25.15 150.83 7.13
C ASP A 750 -26.54 150.92 6.47
N GLY A 751 -27.45 151.66 7.10
CA GLY A 751 -28.83 151.86 6.63
C GLY A 751 -29.84 150.78 7.08
N TYR A 752 -29.40 149.72 7.76
CA TYR A 752 -30.26 148.62 8.21
C TYR A 752 -30.41 148.54 9.74
N GLN A 753 -31.51 147.96 10.21
CA GLN A 753 -31.75 147.69 11.64
C GLN A 753 -31.04 146.40 12.07
N GLN A 754 -30.47 146.38 13.28
CA GLN A 754 -29.84 145.18 13.85
C GLN A 754 -30.89 144.11 14.20
N TYR A 755 -30.60 142.88 13.81
CA TYR A 755 -31.37 141.68 14.08
C TYR A 755 -30.99 141.12 15.47
N THR A 756 -31.63 141.67 16.51
CA THR A 756 -31.27 141.40 17.92
C THR A 756 -31.75 140.05 18.48
N LYS A 757 -31.98 139.04 17.64
CA LYS A 757 -32.42 137.69 18.04
C LYS A 757 -31.53 136.65 17.34
N PRO A 758 -30.89 135.72 18.06
CA PRO A 758 -30.16 134.65 17.41
C PRO A 758 -31.11 133.66 16.71
N VAL A 759 -30.73 133.16 15.54
CA VAL A 759 -31.41 132.06 14.86
C VAL A 759 -30.85 130.75 15.40
N LEU A 760 -31.72 129.90 15.95
CA LEU A 760 -31.37 128.53 16.35
C LEU A 760 -31.45 127.61 15.13
N TYR A 761 -30.36 126.87 14.85
CA TYR A 761 -30.31 125.88 13.79
C TYR A 761 -29.74 124.55 14.33
N THR A 762 -30.32 123.42 13.91
CA THR A 762 -29.82 122.08 14.22
C THR A 762 -29.34 121.46 12.93
N VAL A 763 -28.06 121.08 12.88
CA VAL A 763 -27.47 120.48 11.67
C VAL A 763 -28.09 119.09 11.46
N PRO A 764 -28.63 118.76 10.27
CA PRO A 764 -29.14 117.42 9.96
C PRO A 764 -28.10 116.32 10.20
N ILE A 765 -28.55 115.15 10.68
CA ILE A 765 -27.67 113.99 10.97
C ILE A 765 -27.21 113.29 9.67
N ASP A 766 -28.15 113.13 8.74
CA ASP A 766 -27.90 112.69 7.38
C ASP A 766 -27.76 113.91 6.46
N GLU A 767 -26.98 113.78 5.39
CA GLU A 767 -26.76 114.85 4.41
C GLU A 767 -28.09 115.33 3.77
N PRO A 768 -28.38 116.65 3.74
CA PRO A 768 -29.57 117.19 3.07
C PRO A 768 -29.45 117.06 1.54
N GLU A 769 -30.58 116.99 0.83
CA GLU A 769 -30.58 116.79 -0.63
C GLU A 769 -30.18 118.04 -1.44
N GLN A 770 -30.15 119.20 -0.78
CA GLN A 770 -29.59 120.47 -1.23
C GLN A 770 -28.97 121.13 0.01
N GLU A 771 -27.91 121.95 -0.12
CA GLU A 771 -27.40 122.69 1.05
C GLU A 771 -28.46 123.68 1.53
N GLU A 772 -28.84 123.60 2.81
CA GLU A 772 -29.82 124.51 3.40
C GLU A 772 -29.18 125.89 3.65
N THR A 773 -29.72 126.92 3.00
CA THR A 773 -29.37 128.32 3.24
C THR A 773 -30.28 128.93 4.30
N ILE A 774 -29.68 129.43 5.39
CA ILE A 774 -30.39 130.04 6.52
C ILE A 774 -30.56 131.54 6.25
N THR A 775 -31.74 131.92 5.76
CA THR A 775 -32.07 133.31 5.40
C THR A 775 -32.40 134.18 6.61
N ILE A 776 -31.60 135.24 6.85
CA ILE A 776 -31.84 136.24 7.89
C ILE A 776 -32.40 137.52 7.27
N GLN A 777 -33.69 137.79 7.52
CA GLN A 777 -34.38 138.97 6.98
C GLN A 777 -34.14 140.23 7.82
N THR A 778 -33.82 141.34 7.13
CA THR A 778 -33.40 142.61 7.71
C THR A 778 -34.31 143.77 7.28
N LYS A 779 -34.55 144.74 8.17
CA LYS A 779 -35.37 145.93 7.89
C LYS A 779 -34.51 147.17 7.62
N LEU A 780 -34.96 148.03 6.71
CA LEU A 780 -34.34 149.33 6.42
C LEU A 780 -34.64 150.36 7.52
N GLN A 781 -33.68 151.24 7.84
CA GLN A 781 -33.89 152.35 8.77
C GLN A 781 -34.58 153.53 8.08
N THR A 782 -35.71 153.99 8.63
CA THR A 782 -36.53 155.07 8.06
C THR A 782 -36.49 156.36 8.89
N GLY A 783 -35.42 157.15 8.75
CA GLY A 783 -35.51 158.61 8.84
C GLY A 783 -34.57 159.36 9.79
N LYS A 784 -33.78 160.27 9.20
CA LYS A 784 -33.00 161.40 9.78
C LYS A 784 -31.77 161.05 10.65
N GLN A 785 -30.70 161.81 10.37
CA GLN A 785 -29.46 161.83 11.15
C GLN A 785 -29.51 162.88 12.26
N GLU A 786 -29.02 162.54 13.46
CA GLU A 786 -28.38 163.48 14.38
C GLU A 786 -27.07 162.86 14.88
N LYS A 787 -26.06 163.68 15.23
CA LYS A 787 -24.72 163.21 15.58
C LYS A 787 -24.48 163.14 17.10
N GLN A 788 -24.11 161.93 17.55
CA GLN A 788 -23.23 161.61 18.68
C GLN A 788 -23.41 162.34 20.03
N LYS A 789 -23.64 161.53 21.09
CA LYS A 789 -22.92 161.70 22.37
C LYS A 789 -22.74 160.37 23.10
N GLN A 790 -22.13 160.40 24.29
CA GLN A 790 -21.19 159.39 24.77
C GLN A 790 -21.62 158.71 26.09
N ALA A 791 -21.52 157.38 26.11
CA ALA A 791 -21.38 156.45 27.26
C ALA A 791 -22.41 156.42 28.42
N GLU A 792 -22.96 155.20 28.63
CA GLU A 792 -23.22 154.53 29.94
C GLU A 792 -24.21 155.13 30.99
N PRO A 793 -24.66 154.36 32.01
CA PRO A 793 -25.16 152.98 31.91
C PRO A 793 -26.47 152.74 32.72
N VAL A 794 -27.34 151.85 32.23
CA VAL A 794 -28.53 151.33 32.96
C VAL A 794 -28.56 149.81 32.73
N LYS A 795 -28.32 148.92 33.71
CA LYS A 795 -28.94 148.75 35.05
C LYS A 795 -30.48 148.60 35.03
N ASP A 796 -30.97 147.52 34.42
CA ASP A 796 -31.98 146.67 35.06
C ASP A 796 -32.18 145.33 34.33
N MET A 797 -31.43 144.29 34.76
CA MET A 797 -31.65 142.88 34.38
C MET A 797 -31.43 141.89 35.54
N GLU A 798 -31.14 142.37 36.76
CA GLU A 798 -30.99 141.50 37.95
C GLU A 798 -32.30 140.79 38.36
N GLN A 799 -33.44 141.22 37.80
CA GLN A 799 -34.76 140.68 38.13
C GLN A 799 -35.15 139.43 37.32
N ILE A 800 -34.50 139.14 36.19
CA ILE A 800 -34.77 137.91 35.40
C ILE A 800 -33.86 136.73 35.82
N VAL A 801 -32.67 137.00 36.35
CA VAL A 801 -31.72 135.95 36.79
C VAL A 801 -32.17 135.20 38.05
N LYS A 802 -33.19 135.70 38.77
CA LYS A 802 -33.64 135.11 40.05
C LYS A 802 -34.59 133.92 39.92
N GLU A 803 -35.34 133.75 38.82
CA GLU A 803 -36.31 132.64 38.70
C GLU A 803 -35.76 131.37 38.03
N GLN A 804 -34.59 131.41 37.39
CA GLN A 804 -33.93 130.19 36.83
C GLN A 804 -32.76 129.65 37.66
N LYS A 805 -32.43 130.26 38.81
CA LYS A 805 -31.41 129.74 39.74
C LYS A 805 -31.95 128.85 40.87
N GLN A 806 -33.24 128.52 40.87
CA GLN A 806 -33.88 127.70 41.91
C GLN A 806 -34.34 126.31 41.41
N ASN A 807 -33.59 125.67 40.50
CA ASN A 807 -33.76 124.24 40.19
C ASN A 807 -32.45 123.53 39.79
N LYS A 808 -31.39 123.72 40.59
CA LYS A 808 -30.24 122.80 40.66
C LYS A 808 -29.93 122.48 42.13
N GLY A 809 -30.40 121.32 42.57
CA GLY A 809 -30.26 120.79 43.93
C GLY A 809 -31.29 119.68 44.14
N ILE A 810 -30.97 118.69 44.99
CA ILE A 810 -31.69 117.39 45.12
C ILE A 810 -31.44 116.48 43.89
N MET A 811 -30.84 115.30 44.01
CA MET A 811 -30.18 114.70 45.18
C MET A 811 -29.00 113.80 44.75
N ALA A 812 -28.03 113.64 45.66
CA ALA A 812 -27.17 112.46 45.70
C ALA A 812 -27.65 111.55 46.86
N ALA A 813 -27.18 110.29 46.85
CA ALA A 813 -27.44 109.25 47.86
C ALA A 813 -28.87 108.67 47.93
N ALA A 814 -29.06 107.52 47.28
CA ALA A 814 -30.02 106.49 47.68
C ALA A 814 -29.49 105.11 47.26
N ALA A 815 -28.73 104.46 48.15
CA ALA A 815 -28.29 103.08 47.98
C ALA A 815 -28.77 102.23 49.18
N LEU A 816 -28.88 100.91 48.94
CA LEU A 816 -29.36 99.85 49.85
C LEU A 816 -30.88 99.73 50.10
N ALA A 817 -31.27 98.45 50.31
CA ALA A 817 -32.57 97.89 50.68
C ALA A 817 -33.73 97.92 49.63
N GLY A 818 -34.33 96.79 49.24
CA GLY A 818 -33.92 95.40 49.47
C GLY A 818 -34.90 94.29 49.03
N VAL A 819 -34.40 93.37 48.18
CA VAL A 819 -34.49 91.87 48.21
C VAL A 819 -35.85 91.14 48.38
N THR A 820 -35.98 89.99 47.69
CA THR A 820 -37.11 89.00 47.64
C THR A 820 -38.33 89.42 46.80
N GLY A 821 -39.03 88.53 46.07
CA GLY A 821 -38.81 87.11 45.72
C GLY A 821 -39.66 86.73 44.47
N ILE A 822 -39.19 85.85 43.58
CA ILE A 822 -39.47 84.39 43.54
C ILE A 822 -40.83 83.99 42.89
N LEU A 823 -40.77 83.04 41.94
CA LEU A 823 -41.84 82.19 41.35
C LEU A 823 -42.95 82.76 40.40
N PHE A 824 -42.79 82.43 39.11
CA PHE A 824 -43.66 81.50 38.34
C PHE A 824 -45.09 81.89 37.88
N VAL A 825 -45.61 81.07 36.94
CA VAL A 825 -46.99 81.00 36.38
C VAL A 825 -47.42 82.12 35.40
N CYS A 826 -47.42 81.76 34.09
CA CYS A 826 -48.51 81.83 33.09
C CYS A 826 -49.51 83.04 33.05
N LYS A 827 -50.16 83.41 31.93
CA LYS A 827 -50.71 82.56 30.84
C LYS A 827 -51.33 83.41 29.70
N LYS A 828 -51.09 83.04 28.42
CA LYS A 828 -51.86 83.48 27.19
C LYS A 828 -51.91 85.02 26.95
N PHE A 829 -52.42 85.57 25.83
CA PHE A 829 -52.88 85.07 24.51
C PHE A 829 -52.06 85.79 23.41
N HIS A 830 -52.04 85.40 22.13
CA HIS A 830 -52.75 84.29 21.48
C HIS A 830 -51.81 83.49 20.56
#